data_AF-A0A9P5GXW2-F1
#
_entry.id   AF-A0A9P5GXW2-F1
#
_cell.length_a   1.000
_cell.length_b   1.000
_cell.length_c   1.000
_cell.angle_alpha   90.00
_cell.angle_beta   90.00
_cell.angle_gamma   90.00
#
_symmetry.space_group_name_H-M   'P 1'
#
loop_
_entity.id
_entity.type
_entity.pdbx_description
1 polymer ?
#
loop_
_entity_poly.entity_id
_entity_poly.type
_entity_poly.pdbx_seq_one_letter_code
_entity_poly.pdbx_strand_id
1 'polypeptide(L)'
;MAPDLYYRNFTRNGTDDEDHLADEDFLAANFVDHFGKWLQIGNNASVDNFNDLINVFWNQSKGKKPPVEVHMFMVADGSAATVGEVPKADWFDPHIRLVAIVHSTGDENNAFNLSTEEWTLCIVGSAFLSDSNAFLQVAAWDGLTFRYYQRDKINNTNTWNYFGNSMDAFGKNEYLGPFNGHVNGACVMKEIHEPWLHWFNNNSTINFTDCFTDENNKEFMAAPYLTQPGGSILSQLTEGPDVLEQMITDGISAWFLRRVKNDFFSASGLLPSPKNVPRWAAHLFLTTTINMAAAKMNSNDESFSIPLDHFYDNESLSSSLINLLSEAPRLNVSVTEEEYQTAVKTLGLCVMQRIDVVESEPKPPGYVELPLTAMGGDKRFDNPDDKVLAFRTILQDNEGQAQFNILQASYEDAQGVVKMQTLKKLGPNKWLGLFSTNTFNALMMLDFWNPIYSWRRGVMMQYVPQNTTWNGKTYDLDVQFIDNVNNSSYVKAQIVDSPEYQFIQLLKLDLNTHQQNIANYFKAIEGYLGGKETKAEALVSYLSLAESRRRIYRPLPLDEFDTSMPYALNIPYDSPFLEMTADAKIQPMPARGQDFLLEWTRNLAGVDPEVVQGPSPEPNGPLSIAALPRPSLLVLPCQGALRSSTTARRSTKAGRRSTKRGCPFIKNVQVSNVSSLISSAKSSTNPTWEYDVLPLFTKPYWIAEDKRDEKSAHWIEEMLAYSGLKLDDYDSVKSRVESIYRHLRSTTMPITSDPHDYWPEEALETLRAWANGGFPLNSSSVISPKMIIPKPLDPLPSYRVRRDIMSLTPEELSVYQSRLEDVLRVGELGSKWQELGRLHADWCLHYQEATFLWHRAFLTYVEELIDFPIPYWNGYAVDSTKYDSPHAGVPSVFFDDHYISPKDQSTRCNPLKYALSLNGKSKSPENRYVTRNSFLFEREKSPEWTKKIDLFKTYHKQITDALSQSSYTSSHTSEHFGVPWANIQNFKDDNPDSWYPYRMDFDGLFEQVHDNFHGFVGPDMADNTYTAFDPIFLSYHANMDRLAGIFMEAHPNSQFTSNFPLQPFIDNGTKVSYDDPRRWKYTTIGDMAKNTRALGYMYEPPVSPDAFTPPVALSGANASGGRAISLPVEQAKATDGWESGTAAPTKKKVPYVSAIQTSSGRSLELGWVPDQETLGGRAHADADSLKLQGY
;
A
#
# COMPACT_ATOMS: atom_id res chain seq x y z
N MET A 1 -42.17 24.25 -5.59
CA MET A 1 -41.07 24.09 -6.55
C MET A 1 -40.64 22.64 -6.45
N ALA A 2 -40.11 22.05 -7.52
CA ALA A 2 -39.46 20.75 -7.43
C ALA A 2 -38.26 20.84 -6.45
N PRO A 3 -37.85 19.74 -5.81
CA PRO A 3 -36.56 19.66 -5.14
C PRO A 3 -35.42 19.87 -6.13
N ASP A 4 -34.37 20.52 -5.65
CA ASP A 4 -33.11 20.69 -6.38
C ASP A 4 -32.44 19.32 -6.61
N LEU A 5 -32.02 19.03 -7.84
CA LEU A 5 -31.32 17.79 -8.22
C LEU A 5 -29.81 17.95 -8.05
N TYR A 6 -29.12 16.88 -7.66
CA TYR A 6 -27.68 16.90 -7.37
C TYR A 6 -26.89 15.85 -8.16
N TYR A 7 -25.58 15.99 -8.18
CA TYR A 7 -24.65 14.94 -8.59
C TYR A 7 -23.45 14.85 -7.62
N ARG A 8 -22.94 13.64 -7.43
CA ARG A 8 -21.74 13.39 -6.62
C ARG A 8 -20.48 13.37 -7.48
N ASN A 9 -19.43 14.01 -6.98
CA ASN A 9 -18.07 13.92 -7.51
C ASN A 9 -17.18 13.15 -6.52
N PHE A 10 -16.86 11.90 -6.86
CA PHE A 10 -16.07 11.02 -6.00
C PHE A 10 -14.60 11.47 -5.90
N THR A 11 -14.02 11.31 -4.71
CA THR A 11 -12.65 11.75 -4.41
C THR A 11 -11.67 10.58 -4.31
N ARG A 12 -10.41 10.81 -4.73
CA ARG A 12 -9.31 9.81 -4.80
C ARG A 12 -8.14 10.09 -3.85
N ASN A 13 -8.41 10.84 -2.80
CA ASN A 13 -7.41 11.45 -1.91
C ASN A 13 -7.73 11.23 -0.41
N GLY A 14 -8.84 10.54 -0.10
CA GLY A 14 -9.30 10.30 1.26
C GLY A 14 -10.08 11.46 1.90
N THR A 15 -10.53 12.47 1.15
CA THR A 15 -11.54 13.42 1.65
C THR A 15 -12.93 12.77 1.62
N ASP A 16 -13.96 13.53 1.99
CA ASP A 16 -15.35 13.19 1.67
C ASP A 16 -15.67 13.54 0.21
N ASP A 17 -16.66 12.86 -0.35
CA ASP A 17 -17.15 13.12 -1.71
C ASP A 17 -17.98 14.42 -1.76
N GLU A 18 -17.90 15.13 -2.88
CA GLU A 18 -18.56 16.43 -3.03
C GLU A 18 -19.90 16.28 -3.76
N ASP A 19 -21.01 16.64 -3.09
CA ASP A 19 -22.33 16.75 -3.71
C ASP A 19 -22.56 18.17 -4.25
N HIS A 20 -22.78 18.27 -5.56
CA HIS A 20 -22.98 19.54 -6.26
C HIS A 20 -24.42 19.65 -6.79
N LEU A 21 -24.96 20.87 -6.82
CA LEU A 21 -26.21 21.18 -7.49
C LEU A 21 -26.08 20.92 -9.00
N ALA A 22 -27.01 20.18 -9.60
CA ALA A 22 -27.04 19.95 -11.04
C ALA A 22 -27.61 21.19 -11.75
N ASP A 23 -26.76 21.93 -12.46
CA ASP A 23 -27.16 23.07 -13.28
C ASP A 23 -27.77 22.65 -14.64
N GLU A 24 -28.25 23.62 -15.42
CA GLU A 24 -28.93 23.37 -16.70
C GLU A 24 -28.05 22.60 -17.70
N ASP A 25 -26.73 22.86 -17.72
CA ASP A 25 -25.77 22.17 -18.59
C ASP A 25 -25.53 20.72 -18.11
N PHE A 26 -25.39 20.51 -16.79
CA PHE A 26 -25.21 19.17 -16.23
C PHE A 26 -26.46 18.29 -16.43
N LEU A 27 -27.66 18.85 -16.20
CA LEU A 27 -28.93 18.18 -16.43
C LEU A 27 -29.10 17.81 -17.91
N ALA A 28 -28.81 18.74 -18.83
CA ALA A 28 -28.89 18.51 -20.27
C ALA A 28 -27.88 17.49 -20.80
N ALA A 29 -26.74 17.30 -20.13
CA ALA A 29 -25.72 16.32 -20.50
C ALA A 29 -25.97 14.92 -19.88
N ASN A 30 -26.39 14.85 -18.61
CA ASN A 30 -26.39 13.60 -17.85
C ASN A 30 -27.79 13.02 -17.62
N PHE A 31 -28.80 13.83 -17.27
CA PHE A 31 -30.15 13.40 -16.93
C PHE A 31 -31.00 13.17 -18.21
N VAL A 32 -30.46 12.37 -19.14
CA VAL A 32 -30.96 12.21 -20.52
C VAL A 32 -31.58 10.84 -20.81
N ASP A 33 -31.49 9.90 -19.86
CA ASP A 33 -32.25 8.64 -19.85
C ASP A 33 -33.74 8.87 -19.50
N HIS A 34 -34.52 7.80 -19.37
CA HIS A 34 -35.93 7.92 -18.99
C HIS A 34 -36.13 8.50 -17.58
N PHE A 35 -35.38 8.02 -16.57
CA PHE A 35 -35.55 8.42 -15.18
C PHE A 35 -34.97 9.82 -14.92
N GLY A 36 -33.80 10.13 -15.48
CA GLY A 36 -33.22 11.47 -15.45
C GLY A 36 -34.17 12.53 -16.05
N LYS A 37 -34.83 12.23 -17.17
CA LYS A 37 -35.89 13.08 -17.75
C LYS A 37 -37.15 13.11 -16.88
N TRP A 38 -37.56 11.98 -16.31
CA TRP A 38 -38.76 11.88 -15.48
C TRP A 38 -38.66 12.74 -14.21
N LEU A 39 -37.50 12.77 -13.55
CA LEU A 39 -37.25 13.60 -12.36
C LEU A 39 -37.48 15.09 -12.60
N GLN A 40 -37.11 15.58 -13.79
CA GLN A 40 -37.24 16.99 -14.20
C GLN A 40 -38.69 17.44 -14.49
N ILE A 41 -39.67 16.53 -14.46
CA ILE A 41 -41.07 16.84 -14.81
C ILE A 41 -41.88 17.19 -13.55
N GLY A 42 -42.37 18.43 -13.48
CA GLY A 42 -43.36 18.86 -12.50
C GLY A 42 -42.86 18.83 -11.06
N ASN A 43 -43.32 17.85 -10.27
CA ASN A 43 -42.87 17.59 -8.90
C ASN A 43 -42.32 16.16 -8.75
N ASN A 44 -41.94 15.47 -9.83
CA ASN A 44 -41.54 14.04 -9.76
C ASN A 44 -40.32 13.80 -8.85
N ALA A 45 -39.36 14.74 -8.83
CA ALA A 45 -38.24 14.72 -7.88
C ALA A 45 -38.65 14.80 -6.39
N SER A 46 -39.92 15.12 -6.06
CA SER A 46 -40.45 15.02 -4.69
C SER A 46 -40.77 13.59 -4.24
N VAL A 47 -40.78 12.60 -5.14
CA VAL A 47 -40.92 11.19 -4.75
C VAL A 47 -39.66 10.76 -4.00
N ASP A 48 -39.82 10.26 -2.78
CA ASP A 48 -38.72 10.09 -1.83
C ASP A 48 -38.63 8.72 -1.13
N ASN A 49 -39.58 7.83 -1.41
CA ASN A 49 -39.69 6.50 -0.83
C ASN A 49 -39.99 5.45 -1.93
N PHE A 50 -39.69 4.18 -1.65
CA PHE A 50 -39.86 3.09 -2.62
C PHE A 50 -41.32 2.90 -3.04
N ASN A 51 -42.25 2.99 -2.08
CA ASN A 51 -43.67 2.79 -2.34
C ASN A 51 -44.21 3.76 -3.38
N ASP A 52 -43.97 5.06 -3.20
CA ASP A 52 -44.53 6.08 -4.08
C ASP A 52 -43.90 6.02 -5.47
N LEU A 53 -42.61 5.67 -5.57
CA LEU A 53 -41.93 5.45 -6.85
C LEU A 53 -42.49 4.23 -7.60
N ILE A 54 -42.61 3.07 -6.95
CA ILE A 54 -43.16 1.88 -7.60
C ILE A 54 -44.64 2.08 -7.95
N ASN A 55 -45.43 2.79 -7.13
CA ASN A 55 -46.82 3.10 -7.47
C ASN A 55 -46.97 3.94 -8.75
N VAL A 56 -46.01 4.79 -9.13
CA VAL A 56 -46.05 5.52 -10.41
C VAL A 56 -46.03 4.56 -11.59
N PHE A 57 -45.15 3.55 -11.60
CA PHE A 57 -45.03 2.59 -12.69
C PHE A 57 -46.04 1.44 -12.59
N TRP A 58 -46.35 0.98 -11.37
CA TRP A 58 -47.36 -0.05 -11.12
C TRP A 58 -48.74 0.38 -11.61
N ASN A 59 -49.14 1.63 -11.41
CA ASN A 59 -50.40 2.15 -11.97
C ASN A 59 -50.38 2.23 -13.50
N GLN A 60 -49.22 2.52 -14.12
CA GLN A 60 -49.07 2.49 -15.58
C GLN A 60 -49.14 1.07 -16.15
N SER A 61 -48.64 0.06 -15.43
CA SER A 61 -48.71 -1.35 -15.84
C SER A 61 -50.13 -1.95 -15.90
N LYS A 62 -51.19 -1.17 -15.59
CA LYS A 62 -52.58 -1.67 -15.58
C LYS A 62 -53.35 -1.25 -16.84
N GLY A 63 -53.65 -2.22 -17.69
CA GLY A 63 -54.48 -2.04 -18.88
C GLY A 63 -54.53 -3.28 -19.77
N LYS A 64 -55.11 -3.15 -20.97
CA LYS A 64 -55.03 -4.18 -22.03
C LYS A 64 -53.80 -4.05 -22.93
N LYS A 65 -53.13 -2.91 -22.82
CA LYS A 65 -51.86 -2.52 -23.45
C LYS A 65 -51.24 -1.46 -22.52
N PRO A 66 -50.64 -1.84 -21.39
CA PRO A 66 -49.90 -0.89 -20.58
C PRO A 66 -48.69 -0.36 -21.40
N PRO A 67 -48.18 0.85 -21.12
CA PRO A 67 -46.94 1.35 -21.73
C PRO A 67 -45.66 0.81 -21.05
N VAL A 68 -45.79 0.18 -19.87
CA VAL A 68 -44.69 -0.39 -19.09
C VAL A 68 -45.09 -1.74 -18.48
N GLU A 69 -44.11 -2.63 -18.37
CA GLU A 69 -44.20 -3.86 -17.58
C GLU A 69 -43.34 -3.71 -16.31
N VAL A 70 -43.73 -4.40 -15.23
CA VAL A 70 -43.20 -4.23 -13.86
C VAL A 70 -43.09 -5.61 -13.23
N HIS A 71 -41.85 -6.08 -13.11
CA HIS A 71 -41.49 -7.35 -12.48
C HIS A 71 -40.97 -7.06 -11.07
N MET A 72 -41.39 -7.86 -10.09
CA MET A 72 -41.10 -7.61 -8.68
C MET A 72 -40.42 -8.83 -8.06
N PHE A 73 -39.30 -8.59 -7.38
CA PHE A 73 -38.48 -9.61 -6.72
C PHE A 73 -38.11 -9.15 -5.30
N MET A 74 -37.78 -10.11 -4.45
CA MET A 74 -37.29 -9.87 -3.09
C MET A 74 -36.04 -10.72 -2.84
N VAL A 75 -35.05 -10.13 -2.18
CA VAL A 75 -33.89 -10.83 -1.60
C VAL A 75 -33.83 -10.52 -0.11
N ALA A 76 -33.39 -11.49 0.69
CA ALA A 76 -33.23 -11.36 2.14
C ALA A 76 -32.12 -12.28 2.63
N ASP A 77 -30.91 -11.76 2.79
CA ASP A 77 -29.71 -12.52 3.16
C ASP A 77 -29.83 -13.22 4.52
N GLY A 78 -30.64 -12.71 5.45
CA GLY A 78 -30.92 -13.37 6.72
C GLY A 78 -32.04 -14.43 6.68
N SER A 79 -32.67 -14.67 5.52
CA SER A 79 -33.85 -15.56 5.36
C SER A 79 -33.65 -17.01 5.80
N ALA A 80 -32.41 -17.47 5.96
CA ALA A 80 -32.09 -18.79 6.50
C ALA A 80 -32.44 -18.95 8.00
N ALA A 81 -32.83 -17.87 8.71
CA ALA A 81 -33.18 -17.88 10.12
C ALA A 81 -34.55 -17.22 10.38
N THR A 82 -35.32 -17.77 11.32
CA THR A 82 -36.61 -17.20 11.72
C THR A 82 -36.50 -16.28 12.94
N VAL A 83 -37.33 -15.23 12.97
CA VAL A 83 -37.45 -14.29 14.11
C VAL A 83 -37.89 -15.00 15.40
N GLY A 84 -38.56 -16.16 15.29
CA GLY A 84 -38.99 -16.97 16.43
C GLY A 84 -37.89 -17.84 17.04
N GLU A 85 -36.94 -18.31 16.23
CA GLU A 85 -35.81 -19.15 16.69
C GLU A 85 -34.66 -18.31 17.27
N VAL A 86 -34.53 -17.05 16.84
CA VAL A 86 -33.54 -16.08 17.33
C VAL A 86 -34.03 -15.40 18.61
N PRO A 87 -33.54 -15.76 19.83
CA PRO A 87 -34.21 -15.33 21.06
C PRO A 87 -34.00 -13.85 21.34
N LYS A 88 -35.13 -13.11 21.40
CA LYS A 88 -35.22 -11.64 21.39
C LYS A 88 -34.55 -11.05 20.15
N ALA A 89 -35.29 -10.99 19.04
CA ALA A 89 -34.77 -10.65 17.72
C ALA A 89 -34.68 -9.12 17.44
N ASP A 90 -34.82 -8.26 18.43
CA ASP A 90 -34.81 -6.77 18.29
C ASP A 90 -33.52 -6.18 17.66
N TRP A 91 -32.49 -7.01 17.46
CA TRP A 91 -31.18 -6.71 16.85
C TRP A 91 -30.95 -7.43 15.50
N PHE A 92 -31.82 -8.39 15.14
CA PHE A 92 -31.68 -9.20 13.94
C PHE A 92 -32.32 -8.46 12.77
N ASP A 93 -31.55 -8.26 11.70
CA ASP A 93 -32.04 -7.70 10.44
C ASP A 93 -31.91 -8.79 9.36
N PRO A 94 -33.02 -9.25 8.75
CA PRO A 94 -32.98 -10.17 7.61
C PRO A 94 -32.39 -9.54 6.33
N HIS A 95 -32.05 -8.24 6.37
CA HIS A 95 -31.46 -7.43 5.30
C HIS A 95 -32.31 -7.37 4.01
N ILE A 96 -33.63 -7.52 4.16
CA ILE A 96 -34.59 -7.55 3.05
C ILE A 96 -34.39 -6.34 2.11
N ARG A 97 -34.29 -6.64 0.80
CA ARG A 97 -34.36 -5.67 -0.29
C ARG A 97 -35.43 -6.09 -1.29
N LEU A 98 -36.12 -5.10 -1.82
CA LEU A 98 -37.04 -5.26 -2.93
C LEU A 98 -36.39 -4.74 -4.21
N VAL A 99 -36.51 -5.52 -5.28
CA VAL A 99 -36.02 -5.17 -6.61
C VAL A 99 -37.20 -5.13 -7.56
N ALA A 100 -37.35 -4.02 -8.28
CA ALA A 100 -38.32 -3.91 -9.37
C ALA A 100 -37.58 -3.69 -10.69
N ILE A 101 -37.84 -4.56 -11.68
CA ILE A 101 -37.43 -4.34 -13.06
C ILE A 101 -38.63 -3.75 -13.80
N VAL A 102 -38.51 -2.48 -14.19
CA VAL A 102 -39.54 -1.75 -14.93
C VAL A 102 -39.03 -1.44 -16.32
N HIS A 103 -39.71 -1.86 -17.38
CA HIS A 103 -39.33 -1.52 -18.75
C HIS A 103 -40.51 -1.03 -19.58
N SER A 104 -40.21 -0.27 -20.63
CA SER A 104 -41.17 0.07 -21.67
C SER A 104 -41.67 -1.19 -22.39
N THR A 105 -42.96 -1.23 -22.73
CA THR A 105 -43.50 -2.20 -23.68
C THR A 105 -43.14 -1.79 -25.11
N GLY A 106 -42.71 -2.75 -25.94
CA GLY A 106 -42.14 -2.51 -27.27
C GLY A 106 -42.54 -3.57 -28.29
N ASP A 107 -41.80 -3.66 -29.40
CA ASP A 107 -42.03 -4.70 -30.43
C ASP A 107 -41.40 -6.06 -30.02
N GLU A 108 -40.32 -6.04 -29.23
CA GLU A 108 -39.66 -7.25 -28.69
C GLU A 108 -40.00 -7.52 -27.22
N ASN A 109 -40.43 -6.49 -26.48
CA ASN A 109 -41.03 -6.58 -25.14
C ASN A 109 -40.16 -7.25 -24.05
N ASN A 110 -38.83 -7.06 -24.12
CA ASN A 110 -37.86 -7.59 -23.16
C ASN A 110 -37.15 -6.46 -22.39
N ALA A 111 -36.75 -6.74 -21.14
CA ALA A 111 -35.87 -5.88 -20.37
C ALA A 111 -34.49 -5.68 -21.04
N PHE A 112 -33.86 -4.53 -20.78
CA PHE A 112 -32.52 -4.15 -21.24
C PHE A 112 -32.28 -4.21 -22.76
N ASN A 113 -33.33 -3.99 -23.57
CA ASN A 113 -33.24 -3.96 -25.03
C ASN A 113 -32.13 -2.99 -25.54
N LEU A 114 -31.56 -3.28 -26.72
CA LEU A 114 -30.58 -2.44 -27.41
C LEU A 114 -31.21 -1.30 -28.24
N SER A 115 -32.52 -1.12 -28.22
CA SER A 115 -33.23 0.03 -28.77
C SER A 115 -33.03 1.27 -27.90
N THR A 116 -32.84 2.44 -28.52
CA THR A 116 -32.78 3.74 -27.82
C THR A 116 -34.15 4.40 -27.63
N GLU A 117 -35.19 3.81 -28.20
CA GLU A 117 -36.59 4.21 -28.00
C GLU A 117 -37.25 3.46 -26.82
N GLU A 118 -36.59 2.39 -26.35
CA GLU A 118 -36.98 1.58 -25.19
C GLU A 118 -36.03 1.85 -24.02
N TRP A 119 -36.46 1.52 -22.81
CA TRP A 119 -35.70 1.78 -21.57
C TRP A 119 -36.01 0.74 -20.50
N THR A 120 -35.14 0.63 -19.50
CA THR A 120 -35.33 -0.24 -18.33
C THR A 120 -34.79 0.41 -17.08
N LEU A 121 -35.53 0.35 -15.98
CA LEU A 121 -35.10 0.77 -14.65
C LEU A 121 -35.00 -0.47 -13.76
N CYS A 122 -33.83 -0.66 -13.14
CA CYS A 122 -33.70 -1.49 -11.95
C CYS A 122 -33.84 -0.57 -10.74
N ILE A 123 -34.91 -0.75 -9.96
CA ILE A 123 -35.23 0.07 -8.78
C ILE A 123 -35.05 -0.82 -7.55
N VAL A 124 -34.18 -0.43 -6.62
CA VAL A 124 -33.88 -1.21 -5.41
C VAL A 124 -34.22 -0.40 -4.16
N GLY A 125 -34.96 -1.01 -3.24
CA GLY A 125 -35.36 -0.38 -1.98
C GLY A 125 -35.27 -1.31 -0.77
N SER A 126 -35.35 -0.73 0.42
CA SER A 126 -35.38 -1.48 1.69
C SER A 126 -36.75 -2.12 2.00
N ALA A 127 -36.81 -2.87 3.10
CA ALA A 127 -38.04 -3.40 3.68
C ALA A 127 -39.02 -2.33 4.23
N PHE A 128 -38.57 -1.09 4.40
CA PHE A 128 -39.39 0.07 4.78
C PHE A 128 -39.80 0.79 3.50
N LEU A 129 -41.04 0.57 3.07
CA LEU A 129 -41.53 1.02 1.76
C LEU A 129 -41.83 2.51 1.75
N SER A 130 -42.30 3.04 2.89
CA SER A 130 -42.86 4.40 3.02
C SER A 130 -41.97 5.39 3.77
N ASP A 131 -40.80 4.99 4.28
CA ASP A 131 -39.85 5.90 4.93
C ASP A 131 -38.96 6.59 3.88
N SER A 132 -38.99 7.92 3.86
CA SER A 132 -38.19 8.72 2.94
C SER A 132 -36.71 8.85 3.32
N ASN A 133 -36.29 8.28 4.46
CA ASN A 133 -34.90 8.13 4.88
C ASN A 133 -34.36 6.71 4.58
N ALA A 134 -35.19 5.80 4.09
CA ALA A 134 -34.78 4.45 3.76
C ALA A 134 -33.95 4.40 2.47
N PHE A 135 -33.13 3.35 2.33
CA PHE A 135 -32.34 3.09 1.13
C PHE A 135 -33.24 2.97 -0.11
N LEU A 136 -32.92 3.75 -1.14
CA LEU A 136 -33.56 3.74 -2.45
C LEU A 136 -32.55 4.12 -3.55
N GLN A 137 -32.38 3.25 -4.55
CA GLN A 137 -31.53 3.45 -5.72
C GLN A 137 -32.29 3.14 -7.02
N VAL A 138 -31.85 3.74 -8.12
CA VAL A 138 -32.31 3.44 -9.49
C VAL A 138 -31.12 3.36 -10.44
N ALA A 139 -30.97 2.24 -11.13
CA ALA A 139 -30.08 2.09 -12.29
C ALA A 139 -30.93 2.11 -13.58
N ALA A 140 -30.73 3.14 -14.41
CA ALA A 140 -31.54 3.42 -15.59
C ALA A 140 -30.77 3.14 -16.90
N TRP A 141 -31.30 2.24 -17.72
CA TRP A 141 -30.78 1.82 -19.03
C TRP A 141 -31.52 2.53 -20.17
N ASP A 142 -30.77 3.11 -21.11
CA ASP A 142 -31.26 3.86 -22.29
C ASP A 142 -30.96 3.16 -23.64
N GLY A 143 -30.68 1.86 -23.61
CA GLY A 143 -30.20 1.12 -24.78
C GLY A 143 -28.72 1.36 -25.09
N LEU A 144 -27.98 2.19 -24.36
CA LEU A 144 -26.56 2.50 -24.60
C LEU A 144 -25.69 2.34 -23.35
N THR A 145 -26.16 2.80 -22.19
CA THR A 145 -25.42 2.85 -20.92
C THR A 145 -26.42 2.85 -19.75
N PHE A 146 -26.02 2.29 -18.60
CA PHE A 146 -26.67 2.52 -17.32
C PHE A 146 -26.31 3.91 -16.76
N ARG A 147 -27.24 4.54 -16.07
CA ARG A 147 -27.04 5.73 -15.21
C ARG A 147 -27.54 5.43 -13.81
N TYR A 148 -26.76 5.82 -12.81
CA TYR A 148 -26.99 5.46 -11.42
C TYR A 148 -27.49 6.66 -10.63
N TYR A 149 -28.58 6.48 -9.89
CA TYR A 149 -29.23 7.49 -9.07
C TYR A 149 -29.50 6.93 -7.67
N GLN A 150 -29.25 7.74 -6.64
CA GLN A 150 -29.55 7.39 -5.25
C GLN A 150 -30.40 8.47 -4.58
N ARG A 151 -31.17 8.05 -3.58
CA ARG A 151 -31.96 8.90 -2.69
C ARG A 151 -31.10 9.30 -1.48
N ASP A 152 -30.53 10.51 -1.52
CA ASP A 152 -29.56 11.00 -0.53
C ASP A 152 -30.11 12.14 0.35
N LYS A 153 -29.41 12.41 1.47
CA LYS A 153 -29.75 13.46 2.45
C LYS A 153 -28.76 14.63 2.39
N ILE A 154 -28.96 15.51 1.43
CA ILE A 154 -28.04 16.63 1.13
C ILE A 154 -28.56 17.89 1.82
N ASN A 155 -27.71 18.60 2.57
CA ASN A 155 -28.09 19.80 3.34
C ASN A 155 -29.33 19.58 4.26
N ASN A 156 -29.40 18.43 4.93
CA ASN A 156 -30.55 17.93 5.73
C ASN A 156 -31.86 17.73 4.94
N THR A 157 -31.87 17.93 3.63
CA THR A 157 -33.02 17.71 2.76
C THR A 157 -32.81 16.42 1.98
N ASN A 158 -33.77 15.51 2.02
CA ASN A 158 -33.67 14.31 1.22
C ASN A 158 -33.92 14.72 -0.25
N THR A 159 -32.94 14.54 -1.15
CA THR A 159 -33.10 14.78 -2.61
C THR A 159 -32.45 13.69 -3.48
N TRP A 160 -32.75 13.68 -4.79
CA TRP A 160 -32.17 12.76 -5.76
C TRP A 160 -30.78 13.21 -6.21
N ASN A 161 -29.85 12.27 -6.20
CA ASN A 161 -28.43 12.49 -6.49
C ASN A 161 -27.96 11.53 -7.60
N TYR A 162 -27.19 12.04 -8.56
CA TYR A 162 -26.63 11.28 -9.69
C TYR A 162 -25.20 10.82 -9.41
N PHE A 163 -24.95 9.53 -9.60
CA PHE A 163 -23.72 8.83 -9.23
C PHE A 163 -22.86 8.44 -10.45
N GLY A 164 -23.24 8.85 -11.66
CA GLY A 164 -22.47 8.61 -12.89
C GLY A 164 -23.11 7.61 -13.86
N ASN A 165 -22.35 7.20 -14.87
CA ASN A 165 -22.80 6.28 -15.92
C ASN A 165 -21.84 5.11 -16.14
N SER A 166 -22.33 3.96 -16.61
CA SER A 166 -21.53 2.74 -16.73
C SER A 166 -20.29 2.81 -17.62
N MET A 167 -20.17 3.81 -18.51
CA MET A 167 -18.92 4.01 -19.26
C MET A 167 -17.75 4.42 -18.34
N ASP A 168 -18.03 5.04 -17.20
CA ASP A 168 -17.06 5.55 -16.23
C ASP A 168 -16.34 4.45 -15.44
N ALA A 169 -16.85 3.21 -15.46
CA ALA A 169 -16.33 2.06 -14.71
C ALA A 169 -14.94 1.56 -15.15
N PHE A 170 -14.47 1.94 -16.36
CA PHE A 170 -13.08 1.76 -16.83
C PHE A 170 -12.38 3.14 -16.97
N GLY A 171 -12.78 4.13 -16.17
CA GLY A 171 -12.38 5.52 -16.30
C GLY A 171 -12.13 6.17 -14.95
N LYS A 172 -12.24 7.51 -14.88
CA LYS A 172 -11.87 8.27 -13.66
C LYS A 172 -12.62 7.87 -12.39
N ASN A 173 -13.80 7.26 -12.51
CA ASN A 173 -14.63 6.81 -11.38
C ASN A 173 -14.53 5.28 -11.14
N GLU A 174 -13.60 4.56 -11.78
CA GLU A 174 -13.41 3.12 -11.59
C GLU A 174 -13.33 2.74 -10.10
N TYR A 175 -14.13 1.75 -9.69
CA TYR A 175 -14.22 1.26 -8.30
C TYR A 175 -14.65 2.29 -7.24
N LEU A 176 -15.22 3.44 -7.64
CA LEU A 176 -15.78 4.46 -6.75
C LEU A 176 -17.30 4.57 -6.91
N GLY A 177 -17.98 5.03 -5.86
CA GLY A 177 -19.43 5.23 -5.89
C GLY A 177 -20.16 3.92 -6.25
N PRO A 178 -21.00 3.89 -7.30
CA PRO A 178 -21.72 2.68 -7.69
C PRO A 178 -20.80 1.62 -8.31
N PHE A 179 -19.58 1.99 -8.71
CA PHE A 179 -18.65 1.12 -9.42
C PHE A 179 -17.83 0.22 -8.49
N ASN A 180 -18.06 0.25 -7.16
CA ASN A 180 -17.62 -0.83 -6.28
C ASN A 180 -18.50 -2.09 -6.52
N GLY A 181 -19.84 -1.97 -6.46
CA GLY A 181 -20.77 -3.06 -6.74
C GLY A 181 -20.93 -3.36 -8.24
N HIS A 182 -20.78 -2.35 -9.09
CA HIS A 182 -20.88 -2.45 -10.56
C HIS A 182 -19.50 -2.27 -11.23
N VAL A 183 -18.52 -3.09 -10.83
CA VAL A 183 -17.08 -2.95 -11.18
C VAL A 183 -16.81 -2.75 -12.68
N ASN A 184 -17.57 -3.38 -13.56
CA ASN A 184 -17.40 -3.23 -15.01
C ASN A 184 -18.55 -2.49 -15.70
N GLY A 185 -19.49 -1.94 -14.91
CA GLY A 185 -20.60 -1.11 -15.36
C GLY A 185 -21.89 -1.84 -15.74
N ALA A 186 -21.98 -3.17 -15.61
CA ALA A 186 -23.27 -3.85 -15.79
C ALA A 186 -24.15 -3.72 -14.53
N CYS A 187 -25.47 -3.85 -14.69
CA CYS A 187 -26.31 -4.28 -13.57
C CYS A 187 -26.00 -5.75 -13.27
N VAL A 188 -25.78 -6.11 -12.00
CA VAL A 188 -25.34 -7.45 -11.57
C VAL A 188 -26.24 -8.00 -10.47
N MET A 189 -26.31 -9.33 -10.36
CA MET A 189 -27.04 -10.09 -9.35
C MET A 189 -26.04 -11.07 -8.73
N LYS A 190 -25.88 -11.08 -7.39
CA LYS A 190 -24.81 -11.87 -6.74
C LYS A 190 -24.99 -13.37 -6.93
N GLU A 191 -26.18 -13.89 -6.67
CA GLU A 191 -26.55 -15.27 -6.98
C GLU A 191 -27.15 -15.31 -8.38
N ILE A 192 -26.32 -15.47 -9.42
CA ILE A 192 -26.83 -15.43 -10.80
C ILE A 192 -27.55 -16.72 -11.19
N HIS A 193 -27.25 -17.87 -10.56
CA HIS A 193 -27.80 -19.19 -10.91
C HIS A 193 -28.48 -19.88 -9.72
N GLU A 194 -29.30 -20.90 -10.03
CA GLU A 194 -29.92 -21.77 -9.05
C GLU A 194 -28.90 -22.36 -8.04
N PRO A 195 -29.24 -22.47 -6.74
CA PRO A 195 -30.59 -22.40 -6.17
C PRO A 195 -31.09 -21.02 -5.70
N TRP A 196 -30.33 -19.92 -5.90
CA TRP A 196 -30.67 -18.56 -5.43
C TRP A 196 -31.08 -18.49 -3.93
N LEU A 197 -30.15 -18.90 -3.06
CA LEU A 197 -30.28 -19.02 -1.60
C LEU A 197 -31.08 -17.91 -0.89
N HIS A 198 -30.87 -16.65 -1.25
CA HIS A 198 -31.43 -15.51 -0.51
C HIS A 198 -32.62 -14.87 -1.24
N TRP A 199 -32.98 -15.36 -2.43
CA TRP A 199 -34.07 -14.80 -3.23
C TRP A 199 -35.40 -15.48 -2.94
N PHE A 200 -36.45 -14.68 -2.84
CA PHE A 200 -37.80 -15.20 -2.64
C PHE A 200 -38.23 -16.05 -3.84
N ASN A 201 -38.68 -17.27 -3.58
CA ASN A 201 -39.18 -18.20 -4.57
C ASN A 201 -40.40 -18.94 -4.00
N ASN A 202 -41.54 -18.92 -4.70
CA ASN A 202 -42.77 -19.61 -4.27
C ASN A 202 -42.62 -21.14 -4.13
N ASN A 203 -41.54 -21.71 -4.68
CA ASN A 203 -41.20 -23.14 -4.56
C ASN A 203 -40.09 -23.41 -3.52
N SER A 204 -39.63 -22.39 -2.78
CA SER A 204 -38.65 -22.59 -1.71
C SER A 204 -39.23 -23.43 -0.57
N THR A 205 -38.38 -24.24 0.07
CA THR A 205 -38.71 -24.95 1.30
C THR A 205 -38.68 -24.06 2.54
N ILE A 206 -38.18 -22.81 2.42
CA ILE A 206 -38.05 -21.86 3.53
C ILE A 206 -39.11 -20.77 3.42
N ASN A 207 -39.80 -20.54 4.54
CA ASN A 207 -40.88 -19.56 4.62
C ASN A 207 -40.32 -18.17 4.94
N PHE A 208 -40.04 -17.37 3.91
CA PHE A 208 -39.52 -16.01 4.04
C PHE A 208 -40.35 -15.12 4.98
N THR A 209 -41.66 -15.38 5.17
CA THR A 209 -42.48 -14.56 6.08
C THR A 209 -42.06 -14.67 7.54
N ASP A 210 -41.38 -15.75 7.93
CA ASP A 210 -41.01 -16.02 9.31
C ASP A 210 -39.74 -15.26 9.75
N CYS A 211 -39.11 -14.51 8.83
CA CYS A 211 -38.10 -13.50 9.17
C CYS A 211 -38.64 -12.05 9.13
N PHE A 212 -39.92 -11.82 8.86
CA PHE A 212 -40.51 -10.46 8.74
C PHE A 212 -40.97 -9.90 10.08
N THR A 213 -40.78 -8.59 10.29
CA THR A 213 -41.37 -7.88 11.45
C THR A 213 -42.86 -7.61 11.25
N ASP A 214 -43.59 -7.32 12.33
CA ASP A 214 -45.01 -6.91 12.26
C ASP A 214 -45.23 -5.69 11.33
N GLU A 215 -44.28 -4.78 11.25
CA GLU A 215 -44.37 -3.59 10.39
C GLU A 215 -44.11 -3.93 8.92
N ASN A 216 -43.14 -4.80 8.61
CA ASN A 216 -42.96 -5.31 7.24
C ASN A 216 -44.21 -6.07 6.78
N ASN A 217 -44.76 -6.94 7.65
CA ASN A 217 -46.02 -7.64 7.36
C ASN A 217 -47.16 -6.66 7.06
N LYS A 218 -47.27 -5.56 7.82
CA LYS A 218 -48.26 -4.50 7.62
C LYS A 218 -48.05 -3.71 6.32
N GLU A 219 -46.84 -3.28 5.98
CA GLU A 219 -46.56 -2.57 4.73
C GLU A 219 -46.69 -3.46 3.50
N PHE A 220 -46.13 -4.68 3.54
CA PHE A 220 -46.15 -5.61 2.41
C PHE A 220 -47.58 -6.10 2.09
N MET A 221 -48.46 -6.22 3.10
CA MET A 221 -49.89 -6.49 2.89
C MET A 221 -50.66 -5.30 2.31
N ALA A 222 -50.19 -4.07 2.50
CA ALA A 222 -50.80 -2.85 1.96
C ALA A 222 -50.32 -2.53 0.53
N ALA A 223 -49.10 -2.91 0.17
CA ALA A 223 -48.48 -2.68 -1.13
C ALA A 223 -49.13 -3.54 -2.25
N PRO A 224 -49.87 -2.95 -3.20
CA PRO A 224 -50.64 -3.71 -4.19
C PRO A 224 -49.78 -4.39 -5.28
N TYR A 225 -48.47 -4.09 -5.30
CA TYR A 225 -47.44 -4.70 -6.16
C TYR A 225 -46.67 -5.83 -5.45
N LEU A 226 -46.86 -6.01 -4.14
CA LEU A 226 -46.35 -7.16 -3.38
C LEU A 226 -47.46 -8.15 -3.04
N THR A 227 -48.64 -7.65 -2.65
CA THR A 227 -49.75 -8.47 -2.16
C THR A 227 -51.04 -8.18 -2.93
N GLN A 228 -51.77 -9.22 -3.32
CA GLN A 228 -53.11 -9.08 -3.89
C GLN A 228 -54.10 -8.67 -2.78
N PRO A 229 -55.02 -7.71 -3.01
CA PRO A 229 -56.01 -7.31 -2.02
C PRO A 229 -56.87 -8.49 -1.52
N GLY A 230 -56.61 -8.94 -0.29
CA GLY A 230 -57.26 -10.11 0.32
C GLY A 230 -56.59 -11.47 0.06
N GLY A 231 -55.43 -11.49 -0.60
CA GLY A 231 -54.56 -12.67 -0.72
C GLY A 231 -53.64 -12.86 0.49
N SER A 232 -52.72 -13.81 0.40
CA SER A 232 -51.58 -13.93 1.33
C SER A 232 -50.55 -12.83 1.06
N ILE A 233 -49.69 -12.56 2.03
CA ILE A 233 -48.51 -11.70 1.83
C ILE A 233 -47.65 -12.20 0.66
N LEU A 234 -47.03 -11.28 -0.07
CA LEU A 234 -46.20 -11.54 -1.26
C LEU A 234 -46.92 -12.23 -2.46
N SER A 235 -48.25 -12.32 -2.45
CA SER A 235 -49.04 -12.99 -3.52
C SER A 235 -49.00 -12.33 -4.92
N GLN A 236 -48.26 -11.22 -5.10
CA GLN A 236 -47.94 -10.66 -6.43
C GLN A 236 -46.53 -11.02 -6.92
N LEU A 237 -45.65 -11.51 -6.04
CA LEU A 237 -44.32 -12.01 -6.42
C LEU A 237 -44.47 -13.38 -7.09
N THR A 238 -45.13 -13.43 -8.25
CA THR A 238 -45.50 -14.67 -8.94
C THR A 238 -44.38 -15.22 -9.82
N GLU A 239 -43.38 -14.41 -10.11
CA GLU A 239 -42.19 -14.75 -10.89
C GLU A 239 -41.08 -15.27 -9.98
N GLY A 240 -40.29 -16.24 -10.45
CA GLY A 240 -39.15 -16.78 -9.70
C GLY A 240 -37.84 -16.04 -10.02
N PRO A 241 -36.76 -16.30 -9.26
CA PRO A 241 -35.45 -15.71 -9.52
C PRO A 241 -34.85 -16.10 -10.89
N ASP A 242 -35.34 -17.18 -11.51
CA ASP A 242 -35.03 -17.58 -12.89
C ASP A 242 -35.40 -16.51 -13.94
N VAL A 243 -36.46 -15.75 -13.69
CA VAL A 243 -36.86 -14.62 -14.55
C VAL A 243 -35.87 -13.46 -14.39
N LEU A 244 -35.42 -13.20 -13.16
CA LEU A 244 -34.42 -12.15 -12.88
C LEU A 244 -33.04 -12.53 -13.41
N GLU A 245 -32.62 -13.80 -13.29
CA GLU A 245 -31.41 -14.35 -13.90
C GLU A 245 -31.39 -14.08 -15.41
N GLN A 246 -32.46 -14.41 -16.13
CA GLN A 246 -32.55 -14.17 -17.57
C GLN A 246 -32.45 -12.66 -17.88
N MET A 247 -33.18 -11.81 -17.16
CA MET A 247 -33.11 -10.35 -17.36
C MET A 247 -31.72 -9.79 -17.09
N ILE A 248 -31.04 -10.20 -16.01
CA ILE A 248 -29.72 -9.69 -15.64
C ILE A 248 -28.63 -10.21 -16.58
N THR A 249 -28.67 -11.50 -16.97
CA THR A 249 -27.73 -12.05 -17.96
C THR A 249 -27.88 -11.41 -19.35
N ASP A 250 -29.11 -11.08 -19.77
CA ASP A 250 -29.37 -10.27 -20.96
C ASP A 250 -28.85 -8.83 -20.80
N GLY A 251 -29.07 -8.19 -19.64
CA GLY A 251 -28.56 -6.85 -19.33
C GLY A 251 -27.03 -6.75 -19.36
N ILE A 252 -26.33 -7.71 -18.75
CA ILE A 252 -24.86 -7.84 -18.82
C ILE A 252 -24.41 -8.08 -20.27
N SER A 253 -25.13 -8.92 -21.01
CA SER A 253 -24.83 -9.19 -22.42
C SER A 253 -25.02 -7.97 -23.32
N ALA A 254 -26.09 -7.20 -23.13
CA ALA A 254 -26.39 -5.96 -23.84
C ALA A 254 -25.34 -4.88 -23.52
N TRP A 255 -24.96 -4.75 -22.25
CA TRP A 255 -23.89 -3.85 -21.80
C TRP A 255 -22.57 -4.15 -22.52
N PHE A 256 -22.06 -5.38 -22.45
CA PHE A 256 -20.79 -5.71 -23.10
C PHE A 256 -20.84 -5.60 -24.62
N LEU A 257 -22.00 -5.83 -25.27
CA LEU A 257 -22.18 -5.54 -26.70
C LEU A 257 -22.02 -4.05 -27.02
N ARG A 258 -22.47 -3.15 -26.13
CA ARG A 258 -22.22 -1.71 -26.25
C ARG A 258 -20.78 -1.34 -25.93
N ARG A 259 -20.19 -1.88 -24.86
CA ARG A 259 -18.80 -1.63 -24.47
C ARG A 259 -17.83 -2.05 -25.58
N VAL A 260 -17.96 -3.27 -26.12
CA VAL A 260 -17.11 -3.74 -27.25
C VAL A 260 -17.23 -2.80 -28.44
N LYS A 261 -18.44 -2.36 -28.79
CA LYS A 261 -18.66 -1.45 -29.92
C LYS A 261 -17.94 -0.11 -29.73
N ASN A 262 -17.90 0.43 -28.52
CA ASN A 262 -17.27 1.71 -28.21
C ASN A 262 -15.74 1.64 -28.07
N ASP A 263 -15.21 0.49 -27.65
CA ASP A 263 -13.78 0.30 -27.34
C ASP A 263 -13.00 -0.36 -28.49
N PHE A 264 -13.64 -1.18 -29.34
CA PHE A 264 -13.00 -1.91 -30.44
C PHE A 264 -13.46 -1.52 -31.84
N PHE A 265 -14.56 -0.80 -32.02
CA PHE A 265 -15.16 -0.56 -33.35
C PHE A 265 -15.31 0.90 -33.74
N SER A 266 -15.37 1.10 -35.05
CA SER A 266 -15.73 2.32 -35.76
C SER A 266 -16.71 1.97 -36.88
N ALA A 267 -17.26 2.99 -37.57
CA ALA A 267 -18.15 2.78 -38.71
C ALA A 267 -17.52 1.97 -39.88
N SER A 268 -16.19 1.88 -39.95
CA SER A 268 -15.45 1.10 -40.97
C SER A 268 -14.96 -0.27 -40.48
N GLY A 269 -15.25 -0.66 -39.24
CA GLY A 269 -14.83 -1.93 -38.63
C GLY A 269 -13.93 -1.74 -37.42
N LEU A 270 -13.06 -2.72 -37.15
CA LEU A 270 -12.15 -2.72 -36.00
C LEU A 270 -11.23 -1.49 -35.97
N LEU A 271 -11.04 -0.93 -34.78
CA LEU A 271 -10.17 0.21 -34.54
C LEU A 271 -8.68 -0.16 -34.71
N PRO A 272 -7.87 0.71 -35.36
CA PRO A 272 -6.42 0.56 -35.44
C PRO A 272 -5.73 0.47 -34.07
N SER A 273 -6.24 1.21 -33.08
CA SER A 273 -5.87 1.11 -31.67
C SER A 273 -7.17 1.13 -30.85
N PRO A 274 -7.52 0.03 -30.14
CA PRO A 274 -8.71 -0.03 -29.30
C PRO A 274 -8.45 0.63 -27.94
N LYS A 275 -9.51 0.84 -27.16
CA LYS A 275 -9.47 1.48 -25.84
C LYS A 275 -9.51 0.45 -24.70
N ASN A 276 -9.12 0.89 -23.51
CA ASN A 276 -9.31 0.19 -22.23
C ASN A 276 -8.77 -1.26 -22.23
N VAL A 277 -7.71 -1.50 -23.02
CA VAL A 277 -7.16 -2.82 -23.30
C VAL A 277 -6.77 -3.59 -22.02
N PRO A 278 -6.16 -2.95 -21.00
CA PRO A 278 -5.92 -3.63 -19.73
C PRO A 278 -7.20 -3.99 -18.98
N ARG A 279 -8.23 -3.14 -18.95
CA ARG A 279 -9.50 -3.44 -18.27
C ARG A 279 -10.30 -4.56 -18.95
N TRP A 280 -10.22 -4.66 -20.28
CA TRP A 280 -10.72 -5.81 -21.00
C TRP A 280 -9.94 -7.10 -20.67
N ALA A 281 -8.61 -7.02 -20.59
CA ALA A 281 -7.79 -8.17 -20.21
C ALA A 281 -8.01 -8.59 -18.74
N ALA A 282 -8.37 -7.67 -17.85
CA ALA A 282 -8.62 -7.93 -16.43
C ALA A 282 -9.62 -9.08 -16.20
N HIS A 283 -10.65 -9.21 -17.02
CA HIS A 283 -11.63 -10.29 -16.96
C HIS A 283 -11.03 -11.71 -17.09
N LEU A 284 -9.84 -11.83 -17.70
CA LEU A 284 -9.12 -13.11 -17.83
C LEU A 284 -8.08 -13.31 -16.72
N PHE A 285 -7.44 -12.23 -16.27
CA PHE A 285 -6.29 -12.28 -15.37
C PHE A 285 -6.65 -12.12 -13.88
N LEU A 286 -7.70 -11.35 -13.58
CA LEU A 286 -8.17 -11.01 -12.26
C LEU A 286 -9.57 -11.59 -12.04
N THR A 287 -10.08 -11.46 -10.83
CA THR A 287 -11.50 -11.72 -10.50
C THR A 287 -12.11 -10.36 -10.24
N THR A 288 -12.65 -9.71 -11.26
CA THR A 288 -13.12 -8.32 -11.15
C THR A 288 -14.50 -8.24 -10.50
N THR A 289 -15.32 -9.28 -10.69
CA THR A 289 -16.52 -9.55 -9.89
C THR A 289 -16.60 -11.03 -9.52
N ILE A 290 -17.49 -11.39 -8.60
CA ILE A 290 -17.82 -12.79 -8.28
C ILE A 290 -19.31 -13.03 -8.49
N ASN A 291 -19.69 -14.30 -8.52
CA ASN A 291 -21.06 -14.71 -8.22
C ASN A 291 -21.04 -15.68 -7.01
N MET A 292 -22.20 -15.91 -6.41
CA MET A 292 -22.40 -16.87 -5.31
C MET A 292 -23.17 -18.09 -5.83
N ALA A 293 -22.83 -19.27 -5.30
CA ALA A 293 -23.43 -20.54 -5.69
C ALA A 293 -23.56 -21.49 -4.50
N ALA A 294 -24.38 -22.53 -4.64
CA ALA A 294 -24.54 -23.58 -3.64
C ALA A 294 -24.77 -24.96 -4.27
N ALA A 295 -24.54 -26.02 -3.49
CA ALA A 295 -24.70 -27.38 -3.96
C ALA A 295 -26.18 -27.70 -4.25
N LYS A 296 -26.42 -28.31 -5.42
CA LYS A 296 -27.76 -28.70 -5.84
C LYS A 296 -28.11 -30.08 -5.32
N MET A 297 -29.23 -30.20 -4.59
CA MET A 297 -29.72 -31.48 -4.06
C MET A 297 -30.25 -32.38 -5.18
N ASN A 298 -29.79 -33.64 -5.18
CA ASN A 298 -30.20 -34.68 -6.10
C ASN A 298 -31.46 -35.37 -5.56
N SER A 299 -32.62 -35.08 -6.18
CA SER A 299 -33.94 -35.57 -5.77
C SER A 299 -34.17 -37.10 -5.84
N ASN A 300 -33.16 -37.86 -6.26
CA ASN A 300 -33.21 -39.33 -6.38
C ASN A 300 -32.54 -40.07 -5.20
N ASP A 301 -31.59 -39.44 -4.50
CA ASP A 301 -30.73 -40.11 -3.51
C ASP A 301 -30.31 -39.25 -2.30
N GLU A 302 -30.89 -38.05 -2.15
CA GLU A 302 -30.60 -37.11 -1.04
C GLU A 302 -29.11 -36.71 -0.93
N SER A 303 -28.34 -36.86 -2.02
CA SER A 303 -26.98 -36.35 -2.14
C SER A 303 -26.94 -34.93 -2.72
N PHE A 304 -25.89 -34.17 -2.43
CA PHE A 304 -25.68 -32.82 -2.95
C PHE A 304 -24.55 -32.81 -3.97
N SER A 305 -24.79 -32.25 -5.15
CA SER A 305 -23.78 -32.06 -6.20
C SER A 305 -22.98 -30.79 -5.91
N ILE A 306 -21.66 -30.92 -5.70
CA ILE A 306 -20.78 -29.79 -5.36
C ILE A 306 -20.70 -28.81 -6.57
N PRO A 307 -20.77 -27.48 -6.39
CA PRO A 307 -20.66 -26.53 -7.49
C PRO A 307 -19.36 -26.71 -8.29
N LEU A 308 -19.47 -26.73 -9.61
CA LEU A 308 -18.34 -26.98 -10.51
C LEU A 308 -17.31 -25.84 -10.44
N ASP A 309 -17.78 -24.61 -10.22
CA ASP A 309 -16.98 -23.40 -10.01
C ASP A 309 -16.24 -23.34 -8.68
N HIS A 310 -16.38 -24.35 -7.82
CA HIS A 310 -15.39 -24.60 -6.78
C HIS A 310 -14.05 -25.07 -7.38
N PHE A 311 -14.11 -25.88 -8.45
CA PHE A 311 -13.01 -26.67 -8.98
C PHE A 311 -12.42 -26.14 -10.30
N TYR A 312 -13.18 -25.46 -11.14
CA TYR A 312 -12.69 -24.87 -12.39
C TYR A 312 -13.63 -23.78 -12.90
N ASP A 313 -13.19 -22.93 -13.84
CA ASP A 313 -14.00 -21.82 -14.37
C ASP A 313 -15.08 -22.36 -15.32
N ASN A 314 -16.11 -22.97 -14.74
CA ASN A 314 -17.19 -23.62 -15.48
C ASN A 314 -18.11 -22.56 -16.12
N GLU A 315 -18.25 -21.40 -15.48
CA GLU A 315 -18.92 -20.22 -16.05
C GLU A 315 -18.34 -19.86 -17.43
N SER A 316 -17.05 -19.52 -17.52
CA SER A 316 -16.40 -19.21 -18.81
C SER A 316 -16.36 -20.43 -19.74
N LEU A 317 -16.01 -21.61 -19.22
CA LEU A 317 -15.80 -22.82 -20.02
C LEU A 317 -17.09 -23.50 -20.50
N SER A 318 -18.26 -23.09 -20.01
CA SER A 318 -19.58 -23.44 -20.58
C SER A 318 -19.72 -22.94 -22.04
N SER A 319 -19.01 -21.85 -22.36
CA SER A 319 -19.09 -21.19 -23.64
C SER A 319 -18.52 -22.05 -24.77
N SER A 320 -19.36 -22.35 -25.78
CA SER A 320 -19.01 -23.14 -26.98
C SER A 320 -17.88 -22.55 -27.85
N LEU A 321 -17.31 -21.42 -27.43
CA LEU A 321 -16.17 -20.75 -28.03
C LEU A 321 -14.84 -21.29 -27.50
N ILE A 322 -14.82 -21.83 -26.28
CA ILE A 322 -13.63 -22.39 -25.64
C ILE A 322 -13.65 -23.91 -25.79
N ASN A 323 -12.51 -24.48 -26.22
CA ASN A 323 -12.40 -25.90 -26.56
C ASN A 323 -11.59 -26.72 -25.54
N LEU A 324 -11.24 -26.13 -24.40
CA LEU A 324 -10.47 -26.78 -23.32
C LEU A 324 -11.19 -27.97 -22.68
N LEU A 325 -12.52 -27.92 -22.57
CA LEU A 325 -13.32 -29.07 -22.17
C LEU A 325 -13.60 -29.95 -23.40
N SER A 326 -13.21 -31.22 -23.32
CA SER A 326 -13.64 -32.24 -24.29
C SER A 326 -15.09 -32.68 -24.01
N GLU A 327 -15.76 -33.28 -25.00
CA GLU A 327 -17.16 -33.72 -24.88
C GLU A 327 -17.41 -34.69 -23.70
N ALA A 328 -16.36 -35.38 -23.25
CA ALA A 328 -16.28 -36.10 -21.98
C ALA A 328 -14.82 -36.12 -21.48
N PRO A 329 -14.55 -36.34 -20.17
CA PRO A 329 -15.50 -36.46 -19.07
C PRO A 329 -15.92 -35.09 -18.50
N ARG A 330 -17.14 -35.02 -17.93
CA ARG A 330 -17.54 -33.97 -17.00
C ARG A 330 -17.34 -34.48 -15.58
N LEU A 331 -16.87 -33.62 -14.68
CA LEU A 331 -16.77 -33.93 -13.26
C LEU A 331 -18.18 -34.21 -12.69
N ASN A 332 -18.34 -35.30 -11.93
CA ASN A 332 -19.57 -35.61 -11.22
C ASN A 332 -19.24 -36.11 -9.82
N VAL A 333 -19.42 -35.24 -8.82
CA VAL A 333 -19.08 -35.52 -7.43
C VAL A 333 -20.20 -35.09 -6.49
N SER A 334 -20.69 -36.03 -5.67
CA SER A 334 -21.76 -35.78 -4.72
C SER A 334 -21.43 -36.25 -3.29
N VAL A 335 -22.07 -35.62 -2.31
CA VAL A 335 -21.88 -35.80 -0.87
C VAL A 335 -23.20 -36.09 -0.20
N THR A 336 -23.22 -36.86 0.90
CA THR A 336 -24.41 -36.99 1.74
C THR A 336 -24.41 -35.95 2.86
N GLU A 337 -25.59 -35.69 3.45
CA GLU A 337 -25.70 -34.75 4.58
C GLU A 337 -24.84 -35.15 5.78
N GLU A 338 -24.71 -36.44 6.08
CA GLU A 338 -23.87 -36.94 7.20
C GLU A 338 -22.37 -36.66 6.97
N GLU A 339 -21.89 -36.87 5.74
CA GLU A 339 -20.52 -36.55 5.32
C GLU A 339 -20.28 -35.03 5.40
N TYR A 340 -21.26 -34.23 4.98
CA TYR A 340 -21.19 -32.78 4.95
C TYR A 340 -21.18 -32.15 6.35
N GLN A 341 -22.14 -32.53 7.18
CA GLN A 341 -22.29 -32.07 8.58
C GLN A 341 -21.06 -32.36 9.44
N THR A 342 -20.31 -33.42 9.12
CA THR A 342 -19.03 -33.73 9.76
C THR A 342 -17.98 -32.65 9.47
N ALA A 343 -17.91 -32.17 8.22
CA ALA A 343 -16.98 -31.11 7.83
C ALA A 343 -17.41 -29.73 8.38
N VAL A 344 -18.71 -29.40 8.31
CA VAL A 344 -19.31 -28.18 8.87
C VAL A 344 -18.92 -27.99 10.35
N LYS A 345 -19.10 -29.03 11.16
CA LYS A 345 -18.78 -29.04 12.60
C LYS A 345 -17.28 -29.02 12.89
N THR A 346 -16.47 -29.67 12.04
CA THR A 346 -15.01 -29.63 12.15
C THR A 346 -14.47 -28.21 11.95
N LEU A 347 -15.07 -27.45 11.02
CA LEU A 347 -14.68 -26.08 10.71
C LEU A 347 -15.37 -25.01 11.57
N GLY A 348 -16.37 -25.38 12.37
CA GLY A 348 -17.14 -24.42 13.17
C GLY A 348 -17.87 -23.42 12.28
N LEU A 349 -18.41 -23.89 11.16
CA LEU A 349 -19.10 -23.07 10.16
C LEU A 349 -20.42 -22.52 10.71
N CYS A 350 -20.62 -21.21 10.60
CA CYS A 350 -21.79 -20.53 11.14
C CYS A 350 -22.21 -19.31 10.30
N VAL A 351 -23.48 -18.91 10.40
CA VAL A 351 -23.98 -17.62 9.89
C VAL A 351 -24.03 -16.62 11.05
N MET A 352 -23.51 -15.41 10.83
CA MET A 352 -23.43 -14.34 11.83
C MET A 352 -24.01 -13.03 11.30
N GLN A 353 -24.36 -12.12 12.20
CA GLN A 353 -24.67 -10.72 11.87
C GLN A 353 -23.94 -9.78 12.83
N ARG A 354 -23.48 -8.62 12.33
CA ARG A 354 -22.92 -7.55 13.15
C ARG A 354 -23.99 -7.00 14.10
N ILE A 355 -23.56 -6.65 15.31
CA ILE A 355 -24.40 -6.00 16.32
C ILE A 355 -23.71 -4.75 16.87
N ASP A 356 -24.50 -3.72 17.18
CA ASP A 356 -24.02 -2.61 18.00
C ASP A 356 -23.80 -3.10 19.45
N VAL A 357 -22.69 -2.67 20.05
CA VAL A 357 -22.32 -3.05 21.43
C VAL A 357 -22.18 -1.82 22.29
N VAL A 358 -22.96 -1.77 23.36
CA VAL A 358 -22.75 -0.81 24.45
C VAL A 358 -21.74 -1.43 25.42
N GLU A 359 -20.59 -0.78 25.63
CA GLU A 359 -19.46 -1.30 26.43
C GLU A 359 -19.84 -1.71 27.87
N SER A 360 -20.95 -1.19 28.40
CA SER A 360 -21.45 -1.48 29.74
C SER A 360 -22.35 -2.72 29.84
N GLU A 361 -22.68 -3.38 28.74
CA GLU A 361 -23.56 -4.55 28.72
C GLU A 361 -22.80 -5.90 28.60
N PRO A 362 -23.32 -6.99 29.21
CA PRO A 362 -22.68 -8.30 29.14
C PRO A 362 -22.79 -8.92 27.75
N LYS A 363 -21.64 -9.33 27.19
CA LYS A 363 -21.54 -9.99 25.87
C LYS A 363 -22.57 -11.14 25.71
N PRO A 364 -23.45 -11.11 24.68
CA PRO A 364 -24.54 -12.07 24.54
C PRO A 364 -24.08 -13.50 24.16
N PRO A 365 -24.96 -14.51 24.23
CA PRO A 365 -24.68 -15.85 23.70
C PRO A 365 -24.41 -15.81 22.19
N GLY A 366 -23.39 -16.54 21.74
CA GLY A 366 -22.97 -16.58 20.32
C GLY A 366 -22.15 -15.36 19.87
N TYR A 367 -21.66 -14.54 20.80
CA TYR A 367 -20.87 -13.34 20.51
C TYR A 367 -19.46 -13.64 19.97
N VAL A 368 -19.08 -12.96 18.90
CA VAL A 368 -17.78 -13.10 18.20
C VAL A 368 -17.19 -11.72 17.90
N GLU A 369 -15.87 -11.60 17.94
CA GLU A 369 -15.11 -10.37 17.63
C GLU A 369 -14.17 -10.63 16.45
N LEU A 370 -14.19 -9.73 15.45
CA LEU A 370 -13.28 -9.73 14.30
C LEU A 370 -12.70 -8.31 14.12
N PRO A 371 -11.47 -8.14 13.59
CA PRO A 371 -10.95 -6.80 13.31
C PRO A 371 -11.74 -6.11 12.19
N LEU A 372 -11.74 -4.78 12.16
CA LEU A 372 -12.42 -3.97 11.13
C LEU A 372 -11.99 -4.33 9.71
N THR A 373 -10.73 -4.75 9.54
CA THR A 373 -10.17 -5.21 8.27
C THR A 373 -10.83 -6.49 7.73
N ALA A 374 -11.60 -7.24 8.54
CA ALA A 374 -12.33 -8.43 8.09
C ALA A 374 -13.53 -8.13 7.18
N MET A 375 -14.13 -6.94 7.28
CA MET A 375 -15.33 -6.53 6.52
C MET A 375 -15.12 -5.23 5.73
N GLY A 376 -13.88 -4.94 5.32
CA GLY A 376 -13.58 -3.89 4.33
C GLY A 376 -13.87 -2.43 4.72
N GLY A 377 -14.25 -2.17 5.97
CA GLY A 377 -14.76 -0.87 6.42
C GLY A 377 -13.80 0.31 6.17
N ASP A 378 -14.40 1.49 5.97
CA ASP A 378 -13.76 2.75 5.55
C ASP A 378 -12.36 2.97 6.15
N LYS A 379 -11.33 2.90 5.30
CA LYS A 379 -9.91 2.96 5.70
C LYS A 379 -9.38 4.40 5.77
N ARG A 380 -10.26 5.41 5.76
CA ARG A 380 -9.93 6.82 6.08
C ARG A 380 -9.70 7.08 7.59
N PHE A 381 -9.83 6.06 8.45
CA PHE A 381 -9.47 6.16 9.87
C PHE A 381 -7.96 6.03 10.12
N ASP A 382 -7.40 6.88 11.00
CA ASP A 382 -5.95 6.96 11.30
C ASP A 382 -5.32 5.64 11.80
N ASN A 383 -6.10 4.73 12.39
CA ASN A 383 -5.72 3.33 12.59
C ASN A 383 -6.95 2.41 12.50
N PRO A 384 -7.11 1.59 11.44
CA PRO A 384 -8.21 0.65 11.31
C PRO A 384 -7.96 -0.68 12.07
N ASP A 385 -6.71 -1.05 12.35
CA ASP A 385 -6.38 -2.35 12.96
C ASP A 385 -6.65 -2.41 14.48
N ASP A 386 -6.73 -1.25 15.14
CA ASP A 386 -7.17 -1.15 16.55
C ASP A 386 -8.68 -1.33 16.75
N LYS A 387 -9.48 -1.32 15.65
CA LYS A 387 -10.95 -1.38 15.71
C LYS A 387 -11.46 -2.81 15.57
N VAL A 388 -12.39 -3.18 16.43
CA VAL A 388 -13.03 -4.50 16.46
C VAL A 388 -14.52 -4.37 16.10
N LEU A 389 -14.99 -5.22 15.20
CA LEU A 389 -16.39 -5.45 14.86
C LEU A 389 -16.95 -6.58 15.72
N ALA A 390 -18.13 -6.35 16.29
CA ALA A 390 -18.83 -7.31 17.12
C ALA A 390 -19.96 -8.00 16.34
N PHE A 391 -20.04 -9.32 16.46
CA PHE A 391 -21.00 -10.17 15.77
C PHE A 391 -21.77 -11.02 16.77
N ARG A 392 -22.95 -11.47 16.36
CA ARG A 392 -23.71 -12.53 17.02
C ARG A 392 -24.00 -13.65 16.02
N THR A 393 -23.70 -14.87 16.43
CA THR A 393 -24.02 -16.09 15.70
C THR A 393 -25.54 -16.27 15.66
N ILE A 394 -26.09 -16.44 14.45
CA ILE A 394 -27.50 -16.71 14.20
C ILE A 394 -27.70 -18.23 14.04
N LEU A 395 -26.92 -18.86 13.15
CA LEU A 395 -26.96 -20.29 12.90
C LEU A 395 -25.59 -20.90 13.20
N GLN A 396 -25.50 -21.78 14.20
CA GLN A 396 -24.28 -22.51 14.57
C GLN A 396 -24.23 -23.87 13.86
N ASP A 397 -23.04 -24.30 13.45
CA ASP A 397 -22.80 -25.56 12.73
C ASP A 397 -23.67 -25.67 11.46
N ASN A 398 -23.73 -24.58 10.69
CA ASN A 398 -24.65 -24.38 9.57
C ASN A 398 -24.11 -23.32 8.58
N GLU A 399 -24.53 -23.38 7.31
CA GLU A 399 -24.04 -22.52 6.22
C GLU A 399 -25.12 -21.74 5.45
N GLY A 400 -26.35 -21.70 5.97
CA GLY A 400 -27.51 -21.07 5.33
C GLY A 400 -28.46 -22.10 4.72
N GLN A 401 -29.20 -21.69 3.67
CA GLN A 401 -30.28 -22.50 3.09
C GLN A 401 -29.81 -23.77 2.36
N ALA A 402 -28.55 -23.84 1.93
CA ALA A 402 -27.97 -25.04 1.31
C ALA A 402 -26.46 -25.18 1.55
N GLN A 403 -25.99 -26.40 1.32
CA GLN A 403 -24.61 -26.85 1.44
C GLN A 403 -23.72 -26.17 0.38
N PHE A 404 -22.43 -25.99 0.67
CA PHE A 404 -21.45 -25.31 -0.19
C PHE A 404 -21.88 -23.91 -0.65
N ASN A 405 -22.41 -23.05 0.23
CA ASN A 405 -22.55 -21.61 -0.05
C ASN A 405 -21.15 -20.99 -0.29
N ILE A 406 -20.76 -20.83 -1.56
CA ILE A 406 -19.41 -20.42 -1.98
C ILE A 406 -19.44 -19.31 -3.02
N LEU A 407 -18.28 -18.67 -3.18
CA LEU A 407 -17.98 -17.81 -4.31
C LEU A 407 -17.61 -18.66 -5.55
N GLN A 408 -18.18 -18.29 -6.70
CA GLN A 408 -17.89 -18.80 -8.03
C GLN A 408 -17.35 -17.70 -8.96
N ALA A 409 -16.86 -18.09 -10.14
CA ALA A 409 -16.57 -17.14 -11.23
C ALA A 409 -17.84 -16.37 -11.64
N SER A 410 -17.69 -15.12 -12.08
CA SER A 410 -18.86 -14.30 -12.42
C SER A 410 -19.26 -14.43 -13.90
N TYR A 411 -20.56 -14.39 -14.15
CA TYR A 411 -21.10 -14.27 -15.51
C TYR A 411 -20.60 -13.00 -16.20
N GLU A 412 -20.33 -11.93 -15.43
CA GLU A 412 -19.80 -10.67 -15.95
C GLU A 412 -18.36 -10.82 -16.46
N ASP A 413 -17.44 -11.43 -15.71
CA ASP A 413 -16.07 -11.71 -16.18
C ASP A 413 -16.08 -12.71 -17.35
N ALA A 414 -16.92 -13.74 -17.29
CA ALA A 414 -17.07 -14.70 -18.40
C ALA A 414 -17.59 -14.03 -19.68
N GLN A 415 -18.56 -13.10 -19.59
CA GLN A 415 -18.97 -12.29 -20.74
C GLN A 415 -17.84 -11.36 -21.20
N GLY A 416 -17.11 -10.71 -20.29
CA GLY A 416 -15.92 -9.92 -20.62
C GLY A 416 -14.92 -10.70 -21.47
N VAL A 417 -14.54 -11.90 -21.01
CA VAL A 417 -13.68 -12.87 -21.70
C VAL A 417 -14.25 -13.29 -23.05
N VAL A 418 -15.50 -13.73 -23.11
CA VAL A 418 -16.16 -14.15 -24.36
C VAL A 418 -16.14 -13.03 -25.41
N LYS A 419 -16.44 -11.80 -25.00
CA LYS A 419 -16.59 -10.66 -25.91
C LYS A 419 -15.22 -10.17 -26.41
N MET A 420 -14.18 -10.13 -25.55
CA MET A 420 -12.80 -9.84 -25.99
C MET A 420 -12.18 -10.95 -26.88
N GLN A 421 -12.69 -12.19 -26.84
CA GLN A 421 -12.24 -13.29 -27.72
C GLN A 421 -13.05 -13.45 -29.02
N THR A 422 -14.15 -12.70 -29.19
CA THR A 422 -15.06 -12.81 -30.36
C THR A 422 -15.14 -11.55 -31.23
N LEU A 423 -14.15 -10.65 -31.13
CA LEU A 423 -14.08 -9.38 -31.86
C LEU A 423 -14.30 -9.51 -33.38
N LYS A 424 -13.95 -10.64 -34.02
CA LYS A 424 -14.32 -10.89 -35.42
C LYS A 424 -14.43 -12.36 -35.77
N LYS A 425 -15.53 -12.78 -36.41
CA LYS A 425 -15.67 -14.14 -36.93
C LYS A 425 -14.75 -14.35 -38.14
N LEU A 426 -13.91 -15.39 -38.07
CA LEU A 426 -12.96 -15.76 -39.14
C LEU A 426 -13.38 -17.04 -39.89
N GLY A 427 -14.27 -17.84 -39.30
CA GLY A 427 -14.84 -19.04 -39.93
C GLY A 427 -15.82 -19.79 -39.01
N PRO A 428 -16.22 -21.02 -39.36
CA PRO A 428 -16.89 -21.93 -38.43
C PRO A 428 -16.00 -22.14 -37.21
N ASN A 429 -16.55 -21.93 -36.02
CA ASN A 429 -15.90 -22.08 -34.71
C ASN A 429 -14.49 -21.43 -34.60
N LYS A 430 -14.24 -20.37 -35.38
CA LYS A 430 -12.98 -19.62 -35.34
C LYS A 430 -13.20 -18.13 -35.33
N TRP A 431 -12.61 -17.48 -34.33
CA TRP A 431 -12.72 -16.05 -34.05
C TRP A 431 -11.34 -15.40 -33.96
N LEU A 432 -11.34 -14.09 -34.06
CA LEU A 432 -10.27 -13.19 -33.66
C LEU A 432 -10.62 -12.65 -32.26
N GLY A 433 -9.70 -12.80 -31.32
CA GLY A 433 -9.71 -12.13 -30.03
C GLY A 433 -8.53 -11.18 -29.84
N LEU A 434 -8.37 -10.68 -28.62
CA LEU A 434 -7.14 -10.02 -28.16
C LEU A 434 -5.96 -10.98 -28.04
N PHE A 435 -6.21 -12.22 -27.60
CA PHE A 435 -5.23 -13.29 -27.52
C PHE A 435 -5.46 -14.33 -28.64
N SER A 436 -4.43 -15.10 -28.98
CA SER A 436 -4.62 -16.29 -29.80
C SER A 436 -5.18 -17.44 -28.96
N THR A 437 -5.89 -18.38 -29.60
CA THR A 437 -6.46 -19.56 -28.92
C THR A 437 -5.41 -20.37 -28.15
N ASN A 438 -4.15 -20.37 -28.61
CA ASN A 438 -3.05 -21.06 -27.93
C ASN A 438 -2.65 -20.34 -26.63
N THR A 439 -2.48 -19.01 -26.68
CA THR A 439 -2.21 -18.17 -25.51
C THR A 439 -3.34 -18.24 -24.50
N PHE A 440 -4.57 -18.09 -24.97
CA PHE A 440 -5.77 -18.17 -24.14
C PHE A 440 -5.85 -19.52 -23.41
N ASN A 441 -5.67 -20.63 -24.12
CA ASN A 441 -5.68 -21.96 -23.53
C ASN A 441 -4.55 -22.15 -22.51
N ALA A 442 -3.34 -21.62 -22.78
CA ALA A 442 -2.23 -21.66 -21.83
C ALA A 442 -2.45 -20.77 -20.59
N LEU A 443 -3.18 -19.66 -20.71
CA LEU A 443 -3.55 -18.79 -19.58
C LEU A 443 -4.61 -19.42 -18.68
N MET A 444 -5.67 -19.99 -19.26
CA MET A 444 -6.68 -20.75 -18.49
C MET A 444 -6.05 -21.95 -17.77
N MET A 445 -5.10 -22.62 -18.42
CA MET A 445 -4.39 -23.79 -17.87
C MET A 445 -3.26 -23.46 -16.90
N LEU A 446 -2.96 -22.17 -16.66
CA LEU A 446 -1.93 -21.74 -15.70
C LEU A 446 -2.34 -22.02 -14.25
N ASP A 447 -3.64 -21.92 -13.97
CA ASP A 447 -4.22 -22.07 -12.63
C ASP A 447 -5.67 -22.55 -12.72
N PHE A 448 -5.93 -23.52 -13.60
CA PHE A 448 -7.27 -24.01 -13.99
C PHE A 448 -8.16 -24.38 -12.79
N TRP A 449 -7.54 -24.87 -11.72
CA TRP A 449 -8.15 -25.32 -10.47
C TRP A 449 -8.45 -24.18 -9.47
N ASN A 450 -8.04 -22.94 -9.78
CA ASN A 450 -8.40 -21.72 -9.05
C ASN A 450 -9.17 -20.75 -9.99
N PRO A 451 -10.49 -20.96 -10.20
CA PRO A 451 -11.32 -20.10 -11.06
C PRO A 451 -11.37 -18.64 -10.59
N ILE A 452 -11.40 -18.42 -9.27
CA ILE A 452 -11.37 -17.09 -8.65
C ILE A 452 -10.14 -16.92 -7.75
N TYR A 453 -9.67 -15.67 -7.64
CA TYR A 453 -8.47 -15.26 -6.90
C TYR A 453 -7.19 -16.03 -7.28
N SER A 454 -7.09 -16.43 -8.54
CA SER A 454 -5.87 -17.00 -9.13
C SER A 454 -4.78 -15.91 -9.19
N TRP A 455 -3.98 -15.79 -8.14
CA TRP A 455 -2.80 -14.92 -8.09
C TRP A 455 -1.81 -15.23 -9.22
N ARG A 456 -1.78 -16.47 -9.72
CA ARG A 456 -0.91 -16.86 -10.85
C ARG A 456 -1.32 -16.16 -12.15
N ARG A 457 -2.62 -16.07 -12.45
CA ARG A 457 -3.13 -15.22 -13.53
C ARG A 457 -3.02 -13.73 -13.19
N GLY A 458 -3.30 -13.32 -11.94
CA GLY A 458 -3.24 -11.91 -11.53
C GLY A 458 -1.86 -11.28 -11.69
N VAL A 459 -0.80 -11.99 -11.29
CA VAL A 459 0.59 -11.63 -11.56
C VAL A 459 0.87 -11.41 -13.05
N MET A 460 0.25 -12.18 -13.94
CA MET A 460 0.49 -12.06 -15.38
C MET A 460 -0.11 -10.78 -15.98
N MET A 461 -1.03 -10.11 -15.26
CA MET A 461 -1.62 -8.83 -15.67
C MET A 461 -0.55 -7.75 -15.90
N GLN A 462 0.56 -7.77 -15.15
CA GLN A 462 1.65 -6.80 -15.30
C GLN A 462 2.35 -6.84 -16.68
N TYR A 463 2.20 -7.94 -17.43
CA TYR A 463 2.79 -8.11 -18.76
C TYR A 463 1.85 -7.69 -19.90
N VAL A 464 0.59 -7.34 -19.59
CA VAL A 464 -0.39 -6.90 -20.59
C VAL A 464 -0.01 -5.53 -21.15
N PRO A 465 0.17 -5.39 -22.48
CA PRO A 465 0.43 -4.10 -23.11
C PRO A 465 -0.71 -3.11 -22.88
N GLN A 466 -0.36 -1.87 -22.51
CA GLN A 466 -1.32 -0.77 -22.32
C GLN A 466 -2.10 -0.41 -23.59
N ASN A 467 -1.53 -0.70 -24.78
CA ASN A 467 -2.12 -0.45 -26.09
C ASN A 467 -1.81 -1.61 -27.03
N THR A 468 -2.60 -1.78 -28.10
CA THR A 468 -2.33 -2.75 -29.17
C THR A 468 -2.71 -2.20 -30.55
N THR A 469 -1.97 -2.61 -31.59
CA THR A 469 -2.17 -2.17 -32.97
C THR A 469 -2.81 -3.28 -33.82
N TRP A 470 -3.89 -2.96 -34.52
CA TRP A 470 -4.49 -3.82 -35.54
C TRP A 470 -3.70 -3.76 -36.86
N ASN A 471 -3.07 -4.86 -37.25
CA ASN A 471 -2.24 -4.95 -38.47
C ASN A 471 -3.01 -5.32 -39.75
N GLY A 472 -4.35 -5.34 -39.70
CA GLY A 472 -5.22 -5.81 -40.80
C GLY A 472 -5.54 -7.31 -40.77
N LYS A 473 -4.90 -8.10 -39.90
CA LYS A 473 -5.15 -9.55 -39.71
C LYS A 473 -5.29 -9.96 -38.24
N THR A 474 -4.45 -9.40 -37.36
CA THR A 474 -4.47 -9.62 -35.91
C THR A 474 -4.27 -8.30 -35.17
N TYR A 475 -4.63 -8.28 -33.89
CA TYR A 475 -3.97 -7.41 -32.93
C TYR A 475 -2.54 -7.94 -32.65
N ASP A 476 -1.64 -7.07 -32.20
CA ASP A 476 -0.26 -7.43 -31.83
C ASP A 476 -0.09 -7.76 -30.34
N LEU A 477 -1.15 -7.55 -29.53
CA LEU A 477 -1.15 -7.79 -28.08
C LEU A 477 -0.63 -9.17 -27.69
N ASP A 478 -1.11 -10.22 -28.38
CA ASP A 478 -0.72 -11.61 -28.13
C ASP A 478 0.81 -11.80 -28.19
N VAL A 479 1.45 -11.18 -29.19
CA VAL A 479 2.90 -11.26 -29.41
C VAL A 479 3.64 -10.41 -28.38
N GLN A 480 3.22 -9.16 -28.18
CA GLN A 480 3.83 -8.26 -27.19
C GLN A 480 3.76 -8.84 -25.77
N PHE A 481 2.62 -9.44 -25.39
CA PHE A 481 2.44 -10.12 -24.10
C PHE A 481 3.40 -11.30 -23.94
N ILE A 482 3.48 -12.19 -24.95
CA ILE A 482 4.41 -13.33 -24.93
C ILE A 482 5.87 -12.85 -24.85
N ASP A 483 6.23 -11.80 -25.59
CA ASP A 483 7.58 -11.23 -25.55
C ASP A 483 7.89 -10.55 -24.20
N ASN A 484 6.92 -9.89 -23.58
CA ASN A 484 7.04 -9.33 -22.23
C ASN A 484 7.30 -10.43 -21.19
N VAL A 485 6.50 -11.50 -21.19
CA VAL A 485 6.67 -12.64 -20.27
C VAL A 485 8.00 -13.36 -20.50
N ASN A 486 8.40 -13.63 -21.75
CA ASN A 486 9.71 -14.21 -22.06
C ASN A 486 10.88 -13.30 -21.63
N ASN A 487 10.64 -11.99 -21.53
CA ASN A 487 11.62 -11.03 -21.04
C ASN A 487 11.65 -10.88 -19.51
N SER A 488 10.73 -11.50 -18.77
CA SER A 488 10.73 -11.49 -17.30
C SER A 488 12.03 -12.03 -16.71
N SER A 489 12.39 -11.50 -15.53
CA SER A 489 13.49 -12.05 -14.72
C SER A 489 13.25 -13.52 -14.38
N TYR A 490 12.00 -13.92 -14.12
CA TYR A 490 11.58 -15.28 -13.79
C TYR A 490 11.81 -16.31 -14.90
N VAL A 491 11.41 -16.01 -16.14
CA VAL A 491 11.65 -16.90 -17.30
C VAL A 491 13.14 -17.00 -17.61
N LYS A 492 13.86 -15.86 -17.58
CA LYS A 492 15.32 -15.80 -17.80
C LYS A 492 16.10 -16.60 -16.75
N ALA A 493 15.67 -16.58 -15.49
CA ALA A 493 16.28 -17.33 -14.40
C ALA A 493 15.88 -18.82 -14.34
N GLN A 494 14.84 -19.22 -15.08
CA GLN A 494 14.22 -20.55 -15.11
C GLN A 494 13.64 -20.99 -13.75
N ILE A 495 12.89 -20.09 -13.11
CA ILE A 495 12.21 -20.37 -11.83
C ILE A 495 10.97 -21.24 -12.10
N VAL A 496 11.12 -22.56 -11.96
CA VAL A 496 10.14 -23.57 -12.42
C VAL A 496 8.73 -23.37 -11.85
N ASP A 497 8.62 -22.90 -10.61
CA ASP A 497 7.34 -22.76 -9.90
C ASP A 497 6.66 -21.39 -10.10
N SER A 498 7.27 -20.50 -10.91
CA SER A 498 6.75 -19.17 -11.19
C SER A 498 5.66 -19.19 -12.26
N PRO A 499 4.61 -18.34 -12.16
CA PRO A 499 3.56 -18.26 -13.17
C PRO A 499 4.09 -17.99 -14.58
N GLU A 500 5.10 -17.13 -14.70
CA GLU A 500 5.73 -16.74 -15.97
C GLU A 500 6.40 -17.93 -16.65
N TYR A 501 7.19 -18.72 -15.93
CA TYR A 501 7.87 -19.89 -16.48
C TYR A 501 6.88 -21.01 -16.80
N GLN A 502 5.88 -21.21 -15.94
CA GLN A 502 4.81 -22.21 -16.13
C GLN A 502 3.98 -21.90 -17.37
N PHE A 503 3.53 -20.67 -17.55
CA PHE A 503 2.83 -20.21 -18.77
C PHE A 503 3.66 -20.49 -20.04
N ILE A 504 4.95 -20.16 -20.03
CA ILE A 504 5.85 -20.43 -21.17
C ILE A 504 6.09 -21.93 -21.42
N GLN A 505 5.81 -22.84 -20.47
CA GLN A 505 5.75 -24.28 -20.76
C GLN A 505 4.38 -24.69 -21.32
N LEU A 506 3.29 -24.20 -20.71
CA LEU A 506 1.91 -24.48 -21.13
C LEU A 506 1.65 -24.04 -22.58
N LEU A 507 2.18 -22.89 -22.99
CA LEU A 507 2.10 -22.33 -24.35
C LEU A 507 2.71 -23.25 -25.44
N LYS A 508 3.50 -24.26 -25.06
CA LYS A 508 4.13 -25.24 -25.97
C LYS A 508 3.32 -26.54 -26.10
N LEU A 509 2.29 -26.74 -25.28
CA LEU A 509 1.45 -27.94 -25.31
C LEU A 509 0.38 -27.81 -26.39
N ASP A 510 -0.20 -28.94 -26.81
CA ASP A 510 -1.37 -28.95 -27.68
C ASP A 510 -2.68 -29.05 -26.89
N LEU A 511 -3.79 -28.78 -27.56
CA LEU A 511 -5.13 -28.84 -26.95
C LEU A 511 -5.41 -30.23 -26.33
N ASN A 512 -4.97 -31.30 -26.99
CA ASN A 512 -5.17 -32.67 -26.51
C ASN A 512 -4.46 -32.90 -25.17
N THR A 513 -3.26 -32.34 -25.00
CA THR A 513 -2.49 -32.41 -23.76
C THR A 513 -3.15 -31.60 -22.64
N HIS A 514 -3.69 -30.42 -22.93
CA HIS A 514 -4.47 -29.65 -21.96
C HIS A 514 -5.74 -30.39 -21.54
N GLN A 515 -6.53 -30.91 -22.49
CA GLN A 515 -7.70 -31.75 -22.24
C GLN A 515 -7.36 -33.00 -21.40
N GLN A 516 -6.23 -33.65 -21.69
CA GLN A 516 -5.76 -34.81 -20.93
C GLN A 516 -5.34 -34.44 -19.50
N ASN A 517 -4.78 -33.25 -19.28
CA ASN A 517 -4.46 -32.75 -17.95
C ASN A 517 -5.73 -32.44 -17.14
N ILE A 518 -6.73 -31.81 -17.75
CA ILE A 518 -8.06 -31.61 -17.12
C ILE A 518 -8.71 -32.96 -16.76
N ALA A 519 -8.68 -33.92 -17.68
CA ALA A 519 -9.20 -35.27 -17.45
C ALA A 519 -8.37 -36.13 -16.47
N ASN A 520 -7.18 -35.67 -16.05
CA ASN A 520 -6.41 -36.25 -14.96
C ASN A 520 -6.76 -35.57 -13.63
N TYR A 521 -6.88 -34.24 -13.63
CA TYR A 521 -7.32 -33.42 -12.49
C TYR A 521 -8.72 -33.84 -12.01
N PHE A 522 -9.70 -34.03 -12.91
CA PHE A 522 -11.04 -34.51 -12.52
C PHE A 522 -10.99 -35.88 -11.83
N LYS A 523 -10.14 -36.80 -12.29
CA LYS A 523 -9.92 -38.10 -11.62
C LYS A 523 -9.23 -37.97 -10.26
N ALA A 524 -8.46 -36.92 -10.03
CA ALA A 524 -7.86 -36.63 -8.72
C ALA A 524 -8.93 -36.14 -7.73
N ILE A 525 -9.88 -35.31 -8.17
CA ILE A 525 -11.06 -34.90 -7.38
C ILE A 525 -11.92 -36.14 -7.06
N GLU A 526 -12.31 -36.91 -8.08
CA GLU A 526 -13.07 -38.16 -7.94
C GLU A 526 -12.36 -39.17 -7.01
N GLY A 527 -11.03 -39.28 -7.11
CA GLY A 527 -10.22 -40.13 -6.26
C GLY A 527 -10.14 -39.68 -4.81
N TYR A 528 -10.10 -38.37 -4.54
CA TYR A 528 -10.06 -37.83 -3.17
C TYR A 528 -11.43 -37.94 -2.49
N LEU A 529 -12.52 -37.65 -3.21
CA LEU A 529 -13.90 -37.78 -2.70
C LEU A 529 -14.45 -39.21 -2.73
N GLY A 530 -13.85 -40.13 -3.51
CA GLY A 530 -14.30 -41.53 -3.61
C GLY A 530 -13.86 -42.44 -2.45
N GLY A 531 -12.84 -42.05 -1.68
CA GLY A 531 -12.34 -42.84 -0.55
C GLY A 531 -13.19 -42.66 0.71
N LYS A 532 -13.91 -43.70 1.14
CA LYS A 532 -14.83 -43.61 2.31
C LYS A 532 -14.19 -43.11 3.61
N GLU A 533 -12.91 -43.40 3.84
CA GLU A 533 -12.19 -42.94 5.03
C GLU A 533 -11.62 -41.51 4.87
N THR A 534 -11.33 -41.07 3.63
CA THR A 534 -10.72 -39.77 3.32
C THR A 534 -11.72 -38.69 2.89
N LYS A 535 -12.97 -39.06 2.58
CA LYS A 535 -13.96 -38.13 2.01
C LYS A 535 -14.26 -36.96 2.96
N ALA A 536 -14.42 -37.22 4.26
CA ALA A 536 -14.62 -36.17 5.25
C ALA A 536 -13.42 -35.20 5.31
N GLU A 537 -12.18 -35.71 5.22
CA GLU A 537 -10.96 -34.89 5.16
C GLU A 537 -10.92 -34.04 3.87
N ALA A 538 -11.39 -34.58 2.75
CA ALA A 538 -11.53 -33.87 1.48
C ALA A 538 -12.55 -32.73 1.57
N LEU A 539 -13.70 -32.96 2.22
CA LEU A 539 -14.72 -31.93 2.44
C LEU A 539 -14.24 -30.82 3.39
N VAL A 540 -13.55 -31.17 4.48
CA VAL A 540 -12.87 -30.20 5.34
C VAL A 540 -11.83 -29.40 4.55
N SER A 541 -11.08 -30.04 3.64
CA SER A 541 -10.12 -29.35 2.77
C SER A 541 -10.80 -28.34 1.84
N TYR A 542 -11.85 -28.76 1.13
CA TYR A 542 -12.55 -27.92 0.14
C TYR A 542 -13.37 -26.80 0.79
N LEU A 543 -13.99 -27.03 1.94
CA LEU A 543 -14.64 -25.96 2.71
C LEU A 543 -13.63 -24.98 3.35
N SER A 544 -12.42 -25.44 3.69
CA SER A 544 -11.32 -24.53 4.09
C SER A 544 -10.88 -23.62 2.94
N LEU A 545 -10.83 -24.15 1.71
CA LEU A 545 -10.57 -23.33 0.51
C LEU A 545 -11.73 -22.35 0.25
N ALA A 546 -12.98 -22.78 0.43
CA ALA A 546 -14.14 -21.90 0.32
C ALA A 546 -14.04 -20.73 1.31
N GLU A 547 -13.80 -20.99 2.59
CA GLU A 547 -13.59 -19.93 3.58
C GLU A 547 -12.39 -19.04 3.22
N SER A 548 -11.29 -19.61 2.71
CA SER A 548 -10.16 -18.80 2.24
C SER A 548 -10.57 -17.83 1.13
N ARG A 549 -11.43 -18.24 0.19
CA ARG A 549 -11.96 -17.37 -0.87
C ARG A 549 -12.89 -16.30 -0.28
N ARG A 550 -13.75 -16.64 0.69
CA ARG A 550 -14.57 -15.67 1.45
C ARG A 550 -13.71 -14.64 2.19
N ARG A 551 -12.60 -15.04 2.83
CA ARG A 551 -11.68 -14.12 3.54
C ARG A 551 -10.87 -13.20 2.62
N ILE A 552 -10.75 -13.50 1.32
CA ILE A 552 -10.21 -12.58 0.31
C ILE A 552 -11.28 -11.56 -0.10
N TYR A 553 -12.55 -11.95 -0.09
CA TYR A 553 -13.68 -11.17 -0.61
C TYR A 553 -14.31 -10.21 0.42
N ARG A 554 -14.62 -10.65 1.64
CA ARG A 554 -15.22 -9.81 2.70
C ARG A 554 -14.45 -8.50 3.00
N PRO A 555 -13.10 -8.42 2.85
CA PRO A 555 -12.35 -7.16 3.02
C PRO A 555 -12.48 -6.12 1.89
N LEU A 556 -13.24 -6.39 0.83
CA LEU A 556 -13.52 -5.43 -0.25
C LEU A 556 -14.68 -4.49 0.13
N PRO A 557 -14.68 -3.22 -0.32
CA PRO A 557 -15.70 -2.24 0.03
C PRO A 557 -16.95 -2.40 -0.85
N LEU A 558 -17.61 -3.55 -0.72
CA LEU A 558 -18.83 -3.91 -1.43
C LEU A 558 -20.02 -3.86 -0.46
N ASP A 559 -21.22 -3.58 -0.97
CA ASP A 559 -22.46 -3.68 -0.18
C ASP A 559 -22.81 -5.17 0.05
N GLU A 560 -22.05 -5.78 0.95
CA GLU A 560 -22.15 -7.14 1.48
C GLU A 560 -22.88 -7.08 2.83
N PHE A 561 -23.79 -8.03 3.06
CA PHE A 561 -24.41 -8.21 4.37
C PHE A 561 -23.68 -9.32 5.11
N ASP A 562 -23.53 -9.18 6.43
CA ASP A 562 -22.79 -10.15 7.25
C ASP A 562 -23.34 -11.59 7.10
N THR A 563 -24.63 -11.71 6.79
CA THR A 563 -25.36 -12.97 6.65
C THR A 563 -25.24 -13.64 5.27
N SER A 564 -24.78 -12.93 4.23
CA SER A 564 -24.74 -13.45 2.84
C SER A 564 -23.93 -14.75 2.70
N MET A 565 -22.89 -14.92 3.53
CA MET A 565 -22.05 -16.11 3.55
C MET A 565 -21.64 -16.51 4.97
N PRO A 566 -21.49 -17.81 5.26
CA PRO A 566 -21.04 -18.29 6.55
C PRO A 566 -19.53 -18.09 6.77
N TYR A 567 -19.11 -18.19 8.04
CA TYR A 567 -17.74 -18.06 8.54
C TYR A 567 -17.31 -19.37 9.20
N ALA A 568 -16.08 -19.85 8.97
CA ALA A 568 -15.53 -21.01 9.67
C ALA A 568 -14.75 -20.57 10.93
N LEU A 569 -15.41 -20.53 12.10
CA LEU A 569 -14.80 -19.99 13.32
C LEU A 569 -13.63 -20.81 13.89
N ASN A 570 -13.45 -22.07 13.47
CA ASN A 570 -12.27 -22.87 13.82
C ASN A 570 -11.06 -22.56 12.92
N ILE A 571 -11.20 -21.71 11.89
CA ILE A 571 -10.09 -21.17 11.09
C ILE A 571 -9.78 -19.75 11.61
N PRO A 572 -8.61 -19.50 12.23
CA PRO A 572 -8.21 -18.15 12.64
C PRO A 572 -8.27 -17.15 11.48
N TYR A 573 -8.74 -15.93 11.74
CA TYR A 573 -8.91 -14.87 10.73
C TYR A 573 -7.61 -14.57 9.97
N ASP A 574 -6.47 -14.61 10.66
CA ASP A 574 -5.10 -14.39 10.16
C ASP A 574 -4.47 -15.61 9.48
N SER A 575 -5.19 -16.73 9.34
CA SER A 575 -4.69 -17.93 8.66
C SER A 575 -4.27 -17.61 7.22
N PRO A 576 -3.13 -18.13 6.71
CA PRO A 576 -2.74 -17.95 5.32
C PRO A 576 -3.87 -18.29 4.34
N PHE A 577 -3.97 -17.57 3.23
CA PHE A 577 -4.88 -17.95 2.14
C PHE A 577 -4.43 -19.29 1.55
N LEU A 578 -5.39 -20.03 0.98
CA LEU A 578 -5.20 -21.37 0.43
C LEU A 578 -5.40 -21.37 -1.10
N GLU A 579 -4.66 -22.24 -1.79
CA GLU A 579 -4.83 -22.53 -3.22
C GLU A 579 -5.14 -24.02 -3.43
N MET A 580 -5.93 -24.35 -4.47
CA MET A 580 -5.98 -25.72 -5.00
C MET A 580 -4.77 -25.98 -5.89
N THR A 581 -4.47 -27.26 -6.11
CA THR A 581 -3.38 -27.77 -6.97
C THR A 581 -3.91 -28.71 -8.06
N ALA A 582 -3.08 -28.99 -9.06
CA ALA A 582 -3.39 -29.92 -10.16
C ALA A 582 -3.70 -31.36 -9.71
N ASP A 583 -3.28 -31.77 -8.50
CA ASP A 583 -3.59 -33.07 -7.87
C ASP A 583 -4.87 -33.01 -7.01
N ALA A 584 -5.70 -31.97 -7.18
CA ALA A 584 -6.94 -31.71 -6.42
C ALA A 584 -6.75 -31.61 -4.89
N LYS A 585 -5.53 -31.26 -4.45
CA LYS A 585 -5.19 -31.01 -3.04
C LYS A 585 -5.15 -29.51 -2.73
N ILE A 586 -5.43 -29.18 -1.48
CA ILE A 586 -5.39 -27.82 -0.95
C ILE A 586 -4.07 -27.60 -0.22
N GLN A 587 -3.45 -26.44 -0.43
CA GLN A 587 -2.23 -26.04 0.27
C GLN A 587 -2.27 -24.55 0.63
N PRO A 588 -1.49 -24.08 1.63
CA PRO A 588 -1.25 -22.66 1.81
C PRO A 588 -0.65 -22.05 0.55
N MET A 589 -1.22 -20.94 0.10
CA MET A 589 -0.76 -20.20 -1.06
C MET A 589 0.66 -19.66 -0.81
N PRO A 590 1.59 -19.73 -1.77
CA PRO A 590 2.95 -19.21 -1.61
C PRO A 590 2.97 -17.73 -1.26
N ALA A 591 4.03 -17.25 -0.58
CA ALA A 591 4.14 -15.85 -0.13
C ALA A 591 3.79 -14.84 -1.22
N ARG A 592 4.36 -14.95 -2.43
CA ARG A 592 4.04 -14.08 -3.59
C ARG A 592 2.55 -14.00 -3.94
N GLY A 593 1.77 -15.06 -3.68
CA GLY A 593 0.32 -15.07 -3.86
C GLY A 593 -0.44 -14.43 -2.69
N GLN A 594 0.00 -14.68 -1.45
CA GLN A 594 -0.48 -13.96 -0.26
C GLN A 594 -0.29 -12.45 -0.44
N ASP A 595 0.95 -12.05 -0.75
CA ASP A 595 1.37 -10.66 -0.94
C ASP A 595 0.55 -9.99 -2.05
N PHE A 596 0.41 -10.65 -3.21
CA PHE A 596 -0.40 -10.15 -4.33
C PHE A 596 -1.86 -9.91 -3.94
N LEU A 597 -2.52 -10.88 -3.30
CA LEU A 597 -3.92 -10.73 -2.91
C LEU A 597 -4.10 -9.70 -1.77
N LEU A 598 -3.16 -9.61 -0.83
CA LEU A 598 -3.17 -8.61 0.23
C LEU A 598 -2.88 -7.20 -0.29
N GLU A 599 -2.04 -7.04 -1.31
CA GLU A 599 -1.78 -5.75 -1.97
C GLU A 599 -2.99 -5.32 -2.82
N TRP A 600 -3.55 -6.24 -3.61
CA TRP A 600 -4.69 -5.97 -4.49
C TRP A 600 -5.97 -5.65 -3.70
N THR A 601 -6.34 -6.46 -2.69
CA THR A 601 -7.48 -6.17 -1.80
C THR A 601 -7.28 -4.90 -0.96
N ARG A 602 -6.04 -4.59 -0.53
CA ARG A 602 -5.73 -3.33 0.18
C ARG A 602 -5.84 -2.11 -0.73
N ASN A 603 -5.46 -2.20 -2.00
CA ASN A 603 -5.64 -1.11 -2.97
C ASN A 603 -7.14 -0.89 -3.28
N LEU A 604 -7.89 -1.95 -3.58
CA LEU A 604 -9.33 -1.85 -3.84
C LEU A 604 -10.13 -1.29 -2.65
N ALA A 605 -9.70 -1.57 -1.43
CA ALA A 605 -10.27 -1.00 -0.21
C ALA A 605 -9.54 0.27 0.28
N GLY A 606 -8.74 0.91 -0.58
CA GLY A 606 -7.98 2.13 -0.28
C GLY A 606 -8.69 3.40 -0.76
N VAL A 607 -8.03 4.55 -0.56
CA VAL A 607 -8.57 5.87 -0.94
C VAL A 607 -8.43 6.21 -2.44
N ASP A 608 -7.69 5.39 -3.19
CA ASP A 608 -7.50 5.52 -4.64
C ASP A 608 -7.45 4.10 -5.27
N PRO A 609 -8.62 3.45 -5.46
CA PRO A 609 -8.69 2.07 -5.93
C PRO A 609 -8.48 1.95 -7.44
N GLU A 610 -7.68 0.96 -7.86
CA GLU A 610 -7.38 0.59 -9.24
C GLU A 610 -7.65 -0.92 -9.43
N VAL A 611 -8.64 -1.31 -10.27
CA VAL A 611 -8.89 -2.75 -10.52
C VAL A 611 -7.69 -3.36 -11.26
N VAL A 612 -7.16 -2.59 -12.21
CA VAL A 612 -5.88 -2.87 -12.86
C VAL A 612 -4.84 -1.87 -12.34
N GLN A 613 -4.06 -2.33 -11.36
CA GLN A 613 -2.94 -1.56 -10.81
C GLN A 613 -1.98 -1.10 -11.91
N GLY A 614 -1.54 0.16 -11.84
CA GLY A 614 -0.50 0.70 -12.71
C GLY A 614 0.80 -0.11 -12.61
N PRO A 615 1.65 -0.14 -13.67
CA PRO A 615 2.81 -1.04 -13.75
C PRO A 615 3.71 -0.95 -12.52
N SER A 616 3.71 -2.04 -11.74
CA SER A 616 4.65 -2.27 -10.66
C SER A 616 6.02 -2.63 -11.27
N PRO A 617 7.15 -2.12 -10.77
CA PRO A 617 8.46 -2.61 -11.20
C PRO A 617 8.56 -4.10 -10.88
N GLU A 618 9.09 -4.93 -11.78
CA GLU A 618 9.21 -6.39 -11.52
C GLU A 618 9.84 -6.62 -10.14
N PRO A 619 9.19 -7.37 -9.23
CA PRO A 619 9.84 -7.79 -8.00
C PRO A 619 11.04 -8.65 -8.40
N ASN A 620 12.25 -8.18 -8.07
CA ASN A 620 13.53 -8.73 -8.54
C ASN A 620 13.54 -10.26 -8.47
N GLY A 621 13.39 -10.93 -9.62
CA GLY A 621 13.37 -12.38 -9.69
C GLY A 621 14.63 -12.97 -9.04
N PRO A 622 14.51 -14.02 -8.21
CA PRO A 622 15.63 -14.50 -7.40
C PRO A 622 16.83 -14.86 -8.29
N LEU A 623 18.00 -14.30 -7.96
CA LEU A 623 19.24 -14.44 -8.72
C LEU A 623 19.47 -15.91 -9.10
N SER A 624 19.42 -16.21 -10.39
CA SER A 624 19.54 -17.58 -10.87
C SER A 624 20.84 -18.21 -10.35
N ILE A 625 20.72 -19.38 -9.72
CA ILE A 625 21.87 -20.14 -9.21
C ILE A 625 22.83 -20.54 -10.35
N ALA A 626 22.35 -20.55 -11.60
CA ALA A 626 23.18 -20.74 -12.79
C ALA A 626 23.96 -19.48 -13.25
N ALA A 627 23.54 -18.28 -12.82
CA ALA A 627 24.23 -17.01 -13.05
C ALA A 627 25.26 -16.67 -11.95
N LEU A 628 25.15 -17.29 -10.77
CA LEU A 628 26.22 -17.28 -9.79
C LEU A 628 27.45 -18.04 -10.35
N PRO A 629 28.69 -17.57 -10.10
CA PRO A 629 29.88 -18.29 -10.51
C PRO A 629 29.92 -19.66 -9.80
N ARG A 630 29.93 -20.75 -10.57
CA ARG A 630 29.93 -22.12 -10.03
C ARG A 630 31.05 -22.27 -8.99
N PRO A 631 30.78 -22.83 -7.79
CA PRO A 631 31.79 -23.01 -6.76
C PRO A 631 32.93 -23.88 -7.32
N SER A 632 34.16 -23.39 -7.18
CA SER A 632 35.34 -24.00 -7.78
C SER A 632 35.66 -25.35 -7.11
N LEU A 633 35.43 -26.45 -7.84
CA LEU A 633 35.72 -27.81 -7.40
C LEU A 633 37.23 -28.07 -7.32
N LEU A 634 37.87 -27.59 -6.24
CA LEU A 634 39.21 -27.98 -5.83
C LEU A 634 39.16 -28.63 -4.44
N VAL A 635 38.79 -29.91 -4.43
CA VAL A 635 39.03 -30.83 -3.31
C VAL A 635 40.54 -30.84 -3.02
N LEU A 636 40.92 -30.48 -1.79
CA LEU A 636 42.30 -30.55 -1.32
C LEU A 636 42.79 -32.01 -1.25
N PRO A 637 43.84 -32.41 -1.99
CA PRO A 637 44.56 -33.65 -1.73
C PRO A 637 45.38 -33.48 -0.45
N CYS A 638 45.16 -34.36 0.52
CA CYS A 638 45.82 -34.25 1.82
C CYS A 638 47.19 -34.95 1.83
N GLN A 639 48.18 -34.32 2.49
CA GLN A 639 49.49 -34.89 2.89
C GLN A 639 50.51 -35.19 1.78
N GLY A 640 51.81 -35.29 2.15
CA GLY A 640 52.85 -35.88 1.27
C GLY A 640 54.18 -35.14 1.09
N ALA A 641 54.69 -34.38 2.07
CA ALA A 641 56.04 -33.80 1.94
C ALA A 641 57.15 -34.87 2.04
N LEU A 642 58.21 -34.77 1.21
CA LEU A 642 59.64 -34.73 1.61
C LEU A 642 60.66 -35.03 0.46
N ARG A 643 61.57 -34.06 0.22
CA ARG A 643 62.98 -34.22 -0.26
C ARG A 643 63.19 -34.74 -1.70
N SER A 644 64.27 -34.43 -2.42
CA SER A 644 65.58 -33.79 -2.10
C SER A 644 66.04 -32.88 -3.28
N SER A 645 67.21 -32.22 -3.36
CA SER A 645 68.46 -32.25 -2.58
C SER A 645 69.26 -30.90 -2.64
N THR A 646 70.50 -30.92 -2.13
CA THR A 646 71.71 -30.13 -2.52
C THR A 646 71.56 -29.02 -3.56
N THR A 647 71.93 -27.75 -3.32
CA THR A 647 72.82 -27.11 -2.29
C THR A 647 72.41 -25.66 -2.03
N ALA A 648 72.66 -24.97 -0.90
CA ALA A 648 73.17 -25.32 0.45
C ALA A 648 72.76 -24.14 1.40
N ARG A 649 73.47 -23.57 2.42
CA ARG A 649 74.81 -23.75 3.01
C ARG A 649 74.87 -23.19 4.47
N ARG A 650 74.77 -24.07 5.47
CA ARG A 650 75.00 -23.84 6.94
C ARG A 650 73.95 -22.99 7.71
N SER A 651 73.67 -23.22 9.00
CA SER A 651 73.93 -24.40 9.87
C SER A 651 73.26 -24.33 11.26
N THR A 652 72.65 -25.45 11.73
CA THR A 652 72.48 -25.90 13.15
C THR A 652 71.63 -25.06 14.14
N LYS A 653 70.89 -25.59 15.14
CA LYS A 653 70.72 -26.99 15.64
C LYS A 653 69.40 -27.17 16.46
N ALA A 654 68.64 -28.25 16.17
CA ALA A 654 67.86 -29.15 17.04
C ALA A 654 66.83 -28.67 18.12
N GLY A 655 65.63 -29.30 18.15
CA GLY A 655 64.64 -29.28 19.28
C GLY A 655 63.32 -30.02 18.97
N ARG A 656 62.66 -30.66 19.96
CA ARG A 656 61.44 -31.51 19.82
C ARG A 656 60.15 -30.86 20.41
N ARG A 657 58.98 -31.19 19.80
CA ARG A 657 57.58 -31.35 20.35
C ARG A 657 56.44 -30.40 19.88
N SER A 658 55.48 -31.00 19.14
CA SER A 658 53.99 -30.93 19.29
C SER A 658 53.12 -29.70 18.95
N THR A 659 51.83 -30.00 18.65
CA THR A 659 50.58 -29.17 18.68
C THR A 659 50.07 -28.48 17.39
N LYS A 660 48.82 -27.96 17.48
CA LYS A 660 47.88 -27.54 16.40
C LYS A 660 47.86 -26.00 16.19
N ARG A 661 46.94 -25.53 15.31
CA ARG A 661 46.59 -24.13 14.97
C ARG A 661 47.61 -23.50 14.00
N GLY A 662 47.29 -22.46 13.22
CA GLY A 662 46.03 -21.70 13.02
C GLY A 662 46.39 -20.28 12.54
N CYS A 663 45.52 -19.61 11.76
CA CYS A 663 45.87 -18.30 11.19
C CYS A 663 45.97 -17.22 12.31
N PRO A 664 47.05 -16.39 12.42
CA PRO A 664 47.38 -15.79 13.71
C PRO A 664 47.68 -14.28 13.65
N PHE A 665 46.66 -13.42 13.51
CA PHE A 665 46.78 -11.97 13.76
C PHE A 665 45.57 -11.36 14.47
N ILE A 666 45.38 -11.76 15.73
CA ILE A 666 45.06 -10.79 16.79
C ILE A 666 46.32 -10.72 17.66
N LYS A 667 46.82 -9.51 17.95
CA LYS A 667 47.98 -9.31 18.82
C LYS A 667 47.79 -8.07 19.68
N ASN A 668 47.71 -8.31 20.99
CA ASN A 668 47.30 -7.35 22.00
C ASN A 668 48.18 -6.09 22.07
N VAL A 669 47.52 -4.95 22.35
CA VAL A 669 47.94 -4.05 23.43
C VAL A 669 46.91 -4.23 24.54
N GLN A 670 47.11 -5.10 25.53
CA GLN A 670 47.83 -4.80 26.77
C GLN A 670 47.26 -3.60 27.55
N VAL A 671 45.99 -3.71 27.96
CA VAL A 671 45.61 -3.34 29.34
C VAL A 671 45.60 -4.62 30.18
N SER A 672 45.98 -4.54 31.45
CA SER A 672 46.32 -5.69 32.29
C SER A 672 45.30 -5.97 33.41
N ASN A 673 45.25 -7.22 33.86
CA ASN A 673 44.68 -7.66 35.15
C ASN A 673 43.14 -7.77 35.30
N VAL A 674 42.44 -8.43 34.36
CA VAL A 674 41.22 -9.21 34.69
C VAL A 674 41.31 -10.69 34.23
N SER A 675 42.51 -11.17 33.90
CA SER A 675 42.75 -12.55 33.44
C SER A 675 43.22 -13.47 34.58
N SER A 676 42.33 -13.72 35.55
CA SER A 676 42.61 -14.60 36.71
C SER A 676 41.55 -15.66 37.01
N LEU A 677 40.40 -15.66 36.32
CA LEU A 677 39.31 -16.63 36.55
C LEU A 677 38.96 -17.55 35.37
N ILE A 678 39.39 -17.25 34.13
CA ILE A 678 39.04 -18.07 32.95
C ILE A 678 39.99 -19.28 32.80
N SER A 679 39.95 -20.21 33.76
CA SER A 679 40.59 -21.54 33.61
C SER A 679 39.90 -22.73 34.35
N SER A 680 38.60 -22.62 34.63
CA SER A 680 37.70 -23.72 35.04
C SER A 680 36.25 -23.31 34.78
N ALA A 681 35.31 -24.12 34.26
CA ALA A 681 35.27 -25.50 33.76
C ALA A 681 34.52 -25.49 32.38
N LYS A 682 34.11 -26.55 31.66
CA LYS A 682 33.67 -27.92 31.99
C LYS A 682 32.36 -28.04 32.79
N SER A 683 31.29 -27.38 32.30
CA SER A 683 29.87 -27.76 32.47
C SER A 683 29.07 -27.18 31.27
N SER A 684 27.86 -27.56 30.85
CA SER A 684 26.74 -28.34 31.43
C SER A 684 26.02 -27.72 32.63
N THR A 685 25.99 -26.39 32.70
CA THR A 685 25.17 -25.59 33.62
C THR A 685 24.34 -24.59 32.82
N ASN A 686 23.05 -24.47 33.12
CA ASN A 686 22.23 -23.36 32.65
C ASN A 686 22.67 -22.06 33.37
N PRO A 687 22.51 -20.88 32.77
CA PRO A 687 22.77 -19.62 33.47
C PRO A 687 21.81 -19.45 34.65
N THR A 688 22.23 -18.71 35.67
CA THR A 688 21.55 -18.52 36.95
C THR A 688 21.25 -17.05 37.23
N TRP A 689 20.26 -16.78 38.08
CA TRP A 689 19.90 -15.40 38.42
C TRP A 689 21.06 -14.64 39.08
N GLU A 690 21.59 -15.18 40.19
CA GLU A 690 22.58 -14.51 41.04
C GLU A 690 23.90 -14.17 40.31
N TYR A 691 24.33 -15.00 39.36
CA TYR A 691 25.65 -14.89 38.72
C TYR A 691 25.62 -14.45 37.25
N ASP A 692 24.54 -14.75 36.52
CA ASP A 692 24.53 -14.64 35.06
C ASP A 692 23.47 -13.67 34.52
N VAL A 693 22.37 -13.42 35.25
CA VAL A 693 21.27 -12.55 34.79
C VAL A 693 21.15 -11.25 35.58
N LEU A 694 21.19 -11.28 36.92
CA LEU A 694 21.16 -10.06 37.74
C LEU A 694 22.29 -9.07 37.37
N PRO A 695 23.53 -9.52 37.05
CA PRO A 695 24.57 -8.60 36.55
C PRO A 695 24.26 -7.94 35.21
N LEU A 696 23.41 -8.52 34.36
CA LEU A 696 23.02 -7.89 33.08
C LEU A 696 22.13 -6.65 33.31
N PHE A 697 21.37 -6.61 34.40
CA PHE A 697 20.55 -5.47 34.79
C PHE A 697 21.25 -4.49 35.73
N THR A 698 22.20 -4.95 36.55
CA THR A 698 22.82 -4.15 37.62
C THR A 698 24.26 -3.71 37.36
N LYS A 699 25.02 -4.43 36.52
CA LYS A 699 26.40 -4.13 36.10
C LYS A 699 26.67 -4.63 34.65
N PRO A 700 25.89 -4.17 33.66
CA PRO A 700 25.94 -4.66 32.27
C PRO A 700 27.33 -4.55 31.68
N TYR A 701 27.89 -5.68 31.22
CA TYR A 701 29.31 -5.77 30.85
C TYR A 701 29.66 -4.98 29.58
N TRP A 702 28.69 -4.74 28.69
CA TRP A 702 28.87 -3.99 27.45
C TRP A 702 28.91 -2.47 27.66
N ILE A 703 28.36 -1.97 28.77
CA ILE A 703 28.45 -0.57 29.17
C ILE A 703 29.86 -0.27 29.72
N ALA A 704 30.35 0.95 29.47
CA ALA A 704 31.62 1.45 29.97
C ALA A 704 31.67 1.41 31.52
N GLU A 705 32.81 0.97 32.07
CA GLU A 705 32.94 0.62 33.49
C GLU A 705 32.67 1.79 34.45
N ASP A 706 32.98 3.01 34.03
CA ASP A 706 32.70 4.27 34.72
C ASP A 706 31.22 4.68 34.71
N LYS A 707 30.44 4.21 33.74
CA LYS A 707 29.01 4.55 33.55
C LYS A 707 28.03 3.46 34.00
N ARG A 708 28.50 2.22 34.24
CA ARG A 708 27.65 1.05 34.56
C ARG A 708 26.67 1.32 35.70
N ASP A 709 27.15 1.85 36.81
CA ASP A 709 26.34 1.98 38.03
C ASP A 709 25.29 3.10 37.89
N GLU A 710 25.61 4.17 37.16
CA GLU A 710 24.68 5.25 36.79
C GLU A 710 23.59 4.76 35.83
N LYS A 711 23.98 4.15 34.70
CA LYS A 711 23.06 3.63 33.68
C LYS A 711 22.12 2.56 34.25
N SER A 712 22.65 1.65 35.07
CA SER A 712 21.84 0.58 35.69
C SER A 712 20.83 1.14 36.68
N ALA A 713 21.24 2.10 37.53
CA ALA A 713 20.31 2.75 38.47
C ALA A 713 19.18 3.46 37.72
N HIS A 714 19.50 4.21 36.66
CA HIS A 714 18.51 4.88 35.81
C HIS A 714 17.55 3.89 35.13
N TRP A 715 18.05 2.80 34.51
CA TRP A 715 17.18 1.79 33.89
C TRP A 715 16.25 1.09 34.89
N ILE A 716 16.73 0.82 36.11
CA ILE A 716 15.92 0.24 37.20
C ILE A 716 14.85 1.25 37.67
N GLU A 717 15.21 2.52 37.84
CA GLU A 717 14.31 3.59 38.26
C GLU A 717 13.20 3.86 37.23
N GLU A 718 13.55 3.99 35.94
CA GLU A 718 12.60 4.19 34.85
C GLU A 718 11.62 3.01 34.71
N MET A 719 12.08 1.76 34.76
CA MET A 719 11.18 0.60 34.64
C MET A 719 10.28 0.39 35.85
N LEU A 720 10.76 0.78 37.04
CA LEU A 720 9.96 0.83 38.26
C LEU A 720 8.89 1.93 38.17
N ALA A 721 9.24 3.13 37.67
CA ALA A 721 8.32 4.25 37.50
C ALA A 721 7.27 3.99 36.39
N TYR A 722 7.70 3.49 35.23
CA TYR A 722 6.85 3.30 34.05
C TYR A 722 5.90 2.10 34.15
N SER A 723 6.33 0.99 34.77
CA SER A 723 5.58 -0.28 34.75
C SER A 723 5.52 -1.05 36.07
N GLY A 724 6.13 -0.53 37.14
CA GLY A 724 6.33 -1.25 38.40
C GLY A 724 7.30 -2.44 38.30
N LEU A 725 8.05 -2.56 37.21
CA LEU A 725 9.01 -3.64 36.97
C LEU A 725 10.33 -3.35 37.70
N LYS A 726 10.70 -4.23 38.62
CA LYS A 726 12.00 -4.21 39.28
C LYS A 726 12.96 -5.11 38.53
N LEU A 727 13.91 -4.53 37.80
CA LEU A 727 14.91 -5.29 37.05
C LEU A 727 15.97 -5.95 37.95
N ASP A 728 16.06 -5.54 39.21
CA ASP A 728 16.92 -6.10 40.26
C ASP A 728 16.26 -7.21 41.09
N ASP A 729 14.95 -7.48 40.89
CA ASP A 729 14.18 -8.49 41.63
C ASP A 729 13.89 -9.75 40.81
N TYR A 730 14.19 -10.91 41.41
CA TYR A 730 14.10 -12.23 40.75
C TYR A 730 12.68 -12.57 40.29
N ASP A 731 11.67 -12.46 41.17
CA ASP A 731 10.31 -12.87 40.83
C ASP A 731 9.63 -11.81 39.94
N SER A 732 9.99 -10.53 40.07
CA SER A 732 9.60 -9.45 39.16
C SER A 732 10.03 -9.75 37.72
N VAL A 733 11.33 -9.93 37.46
CA VAL A 733 11.85 -10.23 36.10
C VAL A 733 11.31 -11.57 35.59
N LYS A 734 11.32 -12.62 36.42
CA LYS A 734 10.78 -13.94 36.08
C LYS A 734 9.31 -13.92 35.66
N SER A 735 8.48 -13.13 36.34
CA SER A 735 7.03 -13.02 36.03
C SER A 735 6.75 -12.36 34.67
N ARG A 736 7.68 -11.56 34.14
CA ARG A 736 7.53 -10.81 32.89
C ARG A 736 8.59 -11.14 31.82
N VAL A 737 9.35 -12.23 31.99
CA VAL A 737 10.58 -12.49 31.22
C VAL A 737 10.39 -12.49 29.70
N GLU A 738 9.24 -12.95 29.20
CA GLU A 738 8.95 -12.95 27.76
C GLU A 738 8.74 -11.53 27.22
N SER A 739 8.02 -10.68 27.95
CA SER A 739 7.84 -9.26 27.59
C SER A 739 9.19 -8.54 27.66
N ILE A 740 9.95 -8.74 28.73
CA ILE A 740 11.30 -8.18 28.91
C ILE A 740 12.21 -8.57 27.73
N TYR A 741 12.29 -9.86 27.39
CA TYR A 741 13.10 -10.31 26.26
C TYR A 741 12.61 -9.74 24.92
N ARG A 742 11.28 -9.68 24.69
CA ARG A 742 10.71 -9.08 23.48
C ARG A 742 11.09 -7.59 23.37
N HIS A 743 10.99 -6.80 24.45
CA HIS A 743 11.33 -5.37 24.45
C HIS A 743 12.83 -5.10 24.28
N LEU A 744 13.68 -5.88 24.96
CA LEU A 744 15.13 -5.80 24.80
C LEU A 744 15.55 -6.17 23.37
N ARG A 745 14.93 -7.21 22.79
CA ARG A 745 15.24 -7.66 21.42
C ARG A 745 14.68 -6.75 20.33
N SER A 746 13.53 -6.12 20.55
CA SER A 746 12.96 -5.11 19.63
C SER A 746 13.58 -3.73 19.81
N THR A 747 14.62 -3.58 20.66
CA THR A 747 15.29 -2.31 20.97
C THR A 747 14.32 -1.21 21.44
N THR A 748 13.18 -1.62 22.02
CA THR A 748 12.22 -0.72 22.69
C THR A 748 12.54 -0.52 24.18
N MET A 749 13.49 -1.30 24.71
CA MET A 749 14.10 -1.12 26.02
C MET A 749 15.61 -1.39 25.95
N PRO A 750 16.47 -0.56 26.58
CA PRO A 750 16.17 0.74 27.18
C PRO A 750 15.76 1.77 26.11
N ILE A 751 14.97 2.78 26.49
CA ILE A 751 14.72 3.96 25.65
C ILE A 751 15.98 4.84 25.73
N THR A 752 16.68 5.01 24.61
CA THR A 752 18.01 5.65 24.61
C THR A 752 18.38 6.23 23.25
N SER A 753 19.22 7.27 23.27
CA SER A 753 19.89 7.84 22.10
C SER A 753 21.31 7.31 21.89
N ASP A 754 21.90 6.59 22.84
CA ASP A 754 23.22 5.97 22.71
C ASP A 754 23.08 4.51 22.22
N PRO A 755 23.51 4.16 21.00
CA PRO A 755 23.35 2.79 20.48
C PRO A 755 24.10 1.73 21.31
N HIS A 756 25.06 2.11 22.15
CA HIS A 756 25.80 1.20 23.03
C HIS A 756 25.01 0.77 24.29
N ASP A 757 23.89 1.41 24.60
CA ASP A 757 23.04 1.02 25.73
C ASP A 757 22.28 -0.30 25.46
N TYR A 758 22.00 -0.62 24.19
CA TYR A 758 21.23 -1.79 23.80
C TYR A 758 21.91 -3.12 24.13
N TRP A 759 21.10 -4.15 24.39
CA TRP A 759 21.58 -5.45 24.84
C TRP A 759 22.17 -6.27 23.67
N PRO A 760 23.42 -6.74 23.77
CA PRO A 760 23.99 -7.62 22.75
C PRO A 760 23.30 -8.99 22.74
N GLU A 761 23.30 -9.67 21.59
CA GLU A 761 22.71 -11.01 21.40
C GLU A 761 23.24 -12.02 22.44
N GLU A 762 24.49 -11.86 22.91
CA GLU A 762 25.10 -12.66 23.98
C GLU A 762 24.38 -12.51 25.35
N ALA A 763 23.99 -11.29 25.70
CA ALA A 763 23.22 -11.01 26.93
C ALA A 763 21.76 -11.47 26.78
N LEU A 764 21.17 -11.27 25.59
CA LEU A 764 19.83 -11.77 25.27
C LEU A 764 19.77 -13.31 25.34
N GLU A 765 20.73 -14.03 24.75
CA GLU A 765 20.82 -15.50 24.84
C GLU A 765 21.08 -15.98 26.27
N THR A 766 21.81 -15.23 27.09
CA THR A 766 22.00 -15.54 28.52
C THR A 766 20.66 -15.47 29.28
N LEU A 767 19.88 -14.40 29.09
CA LEU A 767 18.52 -14.26 29.64
C LEU A 767 17.58 -15.36 29.11
N ARG A 768 17.66 -15.66 27.79
CA ARG A 768 16.86 -16.69 27.12
C ARG A 768 17.15 -18.09 27.66
N ALA A 769 18.42 -18.42 27.89
CA ALA A 769 18.85 -19.71 28.40
C ALA A 769 18.57 -19.88 29.91
N TRP A 770 18.60 -18.81 30.71
CA TRP A 770 18.14 -18.83 32.10
C TRP A 770 16.63 -19.14 32.19
N ALA A 771 15.81 -18.40 31.44
CA ALA A 771 14.37 -18.61 31.38
C ALA A 771 14.04 -20.05 30.94
N ASN A 772 14.59 -20.48 29.81
CA ASN A 772 14.36 -21.83 29.28
C ASN A 772 14.95 -22.95 30.16
N GLY A 773 15.92 -22.63 31.02
CA GLY A 773 16.48 -23.54 32.02
C GLY A 773 15.59 -23.80 33.23
N GLY A 774 14.45 -23.10 33.35
CA GLY A 774 13.52 -23.20 34.47
C GLY A 774 13.74 -22.17 35.58
N PHE A 775 14.34 -21.00 35.26
CA PHE A 775 14.64 -19.92 36.21
C PHE A 775 15.48 -20.32 37.44
N PRO A 776 16.61 -21.04 37.30
CA PRO A 776 17.47 -21.36 38.42
C PRO A 776 17.98 -20.08 39.09
N LEU A 777 17.84 -19.99 40.41
CA LEU A 777 18.28 -18.84 41.19
C LEU A 777 19.82 -18.83 41.28
N ASN A 778 20.40 -20.00 41.52
CA ASN A 778 21.83 -20.21 41.72
C ASN A 778 22.25 -21.65 41.36
N SER A 779 23.55 -21.93 41.51
CA SER A 779 24.20 -23.20 41.15
C SER A 779 23.68 -24.45 41.89
N SER A 780 22.85 -24.29 42.94
CA SER A 780 22.20 -25.40 43.66
C SER A 780 20.72 -25.59 43.30
N SER A 781 20.19 -24.78 42.38
CA SER A 781 18.78 -24.84 41.95
C SER A 781 18.51 -26.05 41.05
N VAL A 782 17.35 -26.69 41.22
CA VAL A 782 16.93 -27.81 40.36
C VAL A 782 16.55 -27.29 38.98
N ILE A 783 17.32 -27.70 37.97
CA ILE A 783 17.05 -27.40 36.56
C ILE A 783 15.77 -28.12 36.11
N SER A 784 14.82 -27.36 35.55
CA SER A 784 13.54 -27.85 35.02
C SER A 784 13.29 -27.24 33.63
N PRO A 785 13.90 -27.79 32.56
CA PRO A 785 13.88 -27.16 31.26
C PRO A 785 12.47 -27.08 30.67
N LYS A 786 12.06 -25.89 30.24
CA LYS A 786 10.78 -25.62 29.57
C LYS A 786 11.05 -24.60 28.48
N MET A 787 10.51 -24.79 27.27
CA MET A 787 10.52 -23.72 26.28
C MET A 787 9.56 -22.61 26.74
N ILE A 788 10.11 -21.43 26.98
CA ILE A 788 9.40 -20.19 27.38
C ILE A 788 9.69 -19.12 26.34
N ILE A 789 10.97 -18.93 25.98
CA ILE A 789 11.38 -18.00 24.93
C ILE A 789 11.97 -18.81 23.76
N PRO A 790 11.27 -18.92 22.61
CA PRO A 790 11.80 -19.64 21.44
C PRO A 790 13.09 -18.96 20.93
N LYS A 791 13.89 -19.68 20.15
CA LYS A 791 15.00 -19.04 19.46
C LYS A 791 14.44 -18.09 18.38
N PRO A 792 14.90 -16.83 18.27
CA PRO A 792 14.49 -15.95 17.18
C PRO A 792 14.87 -16.54 15.81
N LEU A 793 14.05 -16.23 14.80
CA LEU A 793 14.25 -16.60 13.40
C LEU A 793 15.20 -15.61 12.71
N ASP A 794 14.92 -14.32 12.90
CA ASP A 794 15.62 -13.19 12.29
C ASP A 794 16.79 -12.69 13.18
N PRO A 795 17.81 -12.02 12.60
CA PRO A 795 18.85 -11.36 13.38
C PRO A 795 18.30 -10.22 14.27
N LEU A 796 19.15 -9.62 15.09
CA LEU A 796 18.85 -8.32 15.70
C LEU A 796 18.80 -7.22 14.62
N PRO A 797 17.95 -6.19 14.76
CA PRO A 797 18.03 -5.00 13.92
C PRO A 797 19.42 -4.34 14.04
N SER A 798 20.07 -4.09 12.91
CA SER A 798 21.37 -3.42 12.86
C SER A 798 21.23 -1.99 12.36
N TYR A 799 21.47 -1.00 13.22
CA TYR A 799 21.44 0.41 12.84
C TYR A 799 22.69 0.83 12.07
N ARG A 800 22.54 1.63 10.99
CA ARG A 800 23.66 2.44 10.46
C ARG A 800 23.96 3.54 11.50
N VAL A 801 25.17 3.57 12.08
CA VAL A 801 25.52 4.57 13.11
C VAL A 801 26.40 5.65 12.50
N ARG A 802 25.87 6.88 12.38
CA ARG A 802 26.63 8.06 11.99
C ARG A 802 27.48 8.53 13.17
N ARG A 803 28.80 8.52 12.98
CA ARG A 803 29.79 8.89 14.00
C ARG A 803 30.30 10.30 13.78
N ASP A 804 30.82 10.96 14.81
CA ASP A 804 31.56 12.22 14.63
C ASP A 804 32.80 11.92 13.78
N ILE A 805 33.07 12.70 12.74
CA ILE A 805 34.26 12.50 11.90
C ILE A 805 35.57 12.64 12.69
N MET A 806 35.52 13.30 13.85
CA MET A 806 36.61 13.41 14.81
C MET A 806 36.76 12.17 15.73
N SER A 807 35.78 11.24 15.76
CA SER A 807 35.83 9.98 16.54
C SER A 807 36.32 8.78 15.73
N LEU A 808 36.45 8.92 14.40
CA LEU A 808 36.94 7.87 13.52
C LEU A 808 38.45 7.62 13.69
N THR A 809 38.84 6.36 13.71
CA THR A 809 40.24 5.97 13.54
C THR A 809 40.74 6.29 12.12
N PRO A 810 42.06 6.44 11.88
CA PRO A 810 42.61 6.59 10.53
C PRO A 810 42.18 5.46 9.58
N GLU A 811 42.05 4.23 10.10
CA GLU A 811 41.56 3.07 9.39
C GLU A 811 40.09 3.24 8.95
N GLU A 812 39.19 3.63 9.85
CA GLU A 812 37.76 3.85 9.53
C GLU A 812 37.56 5.05 8.57
N LEU A 813 38.28 6.15 8.80
CA LEU A 813 38.29 7.29 7.90
C LEU A 813 38.77 6.90 6.49
N SER A 814 39.79 6.03 6.39
CA SER A 814 40.27 5.53 5.10
C SER A 814 39.23 4.67 4.37
N VAL A 815 38.34 3.98 5.11
CA VAL A 815 37.20 3.28 4.50
C VAL A 815 36.23 4.30 3.92
N TYR A 816 35.78 5.30 4.68
CA TYR A 816 34.88 6.36 4.19
C TYR A 816 35.45 7.06 2.94
N GLN A 817 36.70 7.50 3.01
CA GLN A 817 37.43 8.07 1.87
C GLN A 817 37.43 7.11 0.67
N SER A 818 37.79 5.84 0.87
CA SER A 818 37.81 4.85 -0.22
C SER A 818 36.42 4.59 -0.83
N ARG A 819 35.32 4.75 -0.10
CA ARG A 819 33.97 4.65 -0.69
C ARG A 819 33.67 5.85 -1.60
N LEU A 820 34.00 7.07 -1.18
CA LEU A 820 33.83 8.26 -2.02
C LEU A 820 34.69 8.17 -3.30
N GLU A 821 35.90 7.63 -3.22
CA GLU A 821 36.77 7.43 -4.38
C GLU A 821 36.34 6.24 -5.27
N ASP A 822 36.28 5.01 -4.75
CA ASP A 822 36.02 3.81 -5.54
C ASP A 822 34.56 3.68 -6.01
N VAL A 823 33.58 4.22 -5.25
CA VAL A 823 32.13 4.07 -5.52
C VAL A 823 31.54 5.33 -6.15
N LEU A 824 31.58 6.47 -5.46
CA LEU A 824 30.99 7.72 -6.00
C LEU A 824 31.85 8.37 -7.07
N ARG A 825 33.16 8.08 -7.09
CA ARG A 825 34.16 8.61 -8.04
C ARG A 825 34.23 10.14 -8.04
N VAL A 826 34.38 10.74 -6.87
CA VAL A 826 34.38 12.22 -6.69
C VAL A 826 35.41 12.96 -7.56
N GLY A 827 36.50 12.30 -7.97
CA GLY A 827 37.55 12.86 -8.84
C GLY A 827 37.26 12.79 -10.36
N GLU A 828 36.16 12.18 -10.78
CA GLU A 828 35.80 11.95 -12.20
C GLU A 828 34.59 12.78 -12.64
N LEU A 829 34.57 13.21 -13.92
CA LEU A 829 33.42 13.86 -14.55
C LEU A 829 32.42 12.82 -15.06
N GLY A 830 31.11 13.11 -14.96
CA GLY A 830 30.07 12.14 -15.30
C GLY A 830 29.93 10.99 -14.29
N SER A 831 30.58 11.11 -13.13
CA SER A 831 30.50 10.19 -12.00
C SER A 831 29.17 10.25 -11.26
N LYS A 832 28.92 9.29 -10.37
CA LYS A 832 27.77 9.31 -9.47
C LYS A 832 27.84 10.52 -8.51
N TRP A 833 29.04 10.96 -8.12
CA TRP A 833 29.23 12.23 -7.41
C TRP A 833 28.69 13.43 -8.19
N GLN A 834 29.00 13.53 -9.48
CA GLN A 834 28.51 14.62 -10.32
C GLN A 834 27.01 14.52 -10.63
N GLU A 835 26.41 13.33 -10.54
CA GLU A 835 24.95 13.15 -10.54
C GLU A 835 24.32 13.64 -9.23
N LEU A 836 24.88 13.25 -8.07
CA LEU A 836 24.40 13.66 -6.74
C LEU A 836 24.46 15.19 -6.53
N GLY A 837 25.53 15.85 -7.00
CA GLY A 837 25.61 17.31 -6.95
C GLY A 837 24.52 18.01 -7.79
N ARG A 838 24.12 17.43 -8.92
CA ARG A 838 22.98 17.90 -9.72
C ARG A 838 21.62 17.55 -9.09
N LEU A 839 21.47 16.35 -8.53
CA LEU A 839 20.27 15.96 -7.77
C LEU A 839 19.95 17.00 -6.68
N HIS A 840 20.95 17.48 -5.95
CA HIS A 840 20.77 18.62 -5.06
C HIS A 840 20.42 19.90 -5.84
N ALA A 841 21.29 20.39 -6.73
CA ALA A 841 21.09 21.68 -7.41
C ALA A 841 19.74 21.82 -8.16
N ASP A 842 19.23 20.72 -8.72
CA ASP A 842 18.02 20.68 -9.56
C ASP A 842 16.74 20.32 -8.78
N TRP A 843 16.82 19.58 -7.66
CA TRP A 843 15.64 19.07 -6.92
C TRP A 843 15.60 19.42 -5.42
N CYS A 844 16.63 20.05 -4.84
CA CYS A 844 16.66 20.33 -3.40
C CYS A 844 15.46 21.21 -2.98
N LEU A 845 14.82 20.82 -1.89
CA LEU A 845 13.81 21.65 -1.25
C LEU A 845 14.51 22.56 -0.24
N HIS A 846 14.26 23.86 -0.39
CA HIS A 846 14.67 24.91 0.52
C HIS A 846 13.48 25.85 0.75
N TYR A 847 13.55 26.65 1.82
CA TYR A 847 12.60 27.68 2.20
C TYR A 847 11.19 27.15 2.46
N GLN A 848 11.08 25.96 3.05
CA GLN A 848 9.83 25.28 3.41
C GLN A 848 10.09 24.20 4.48
N GLU A 849 9.05 23.75 5.19
CA GLU A 849 9.10 22.66 6.19
C GLU A 849 9.94 21.45 5.75
N ALA A 850 9.87 21.13 4.46
CA ALA A 850 10.55 20.01 3.82
C ALA A 850 12.09 20.08 3.85
N THR A 851 12.73 21.25 4.05
CA THR A 851 14.17 21.46 3.80
C THR A 851 15.04 20.36 4.41
N PHE A 852 15.01 20.21 5.73
CA PHE A 852 15.91 19.27 6.43
C PHE A 852 15.50 17.80 6.25
N LEU A 853 14.22 17.56 5.93
CA LEU A 853 13.68 16.22 5.69
C LEU A 853 14.04 15.72 4.28
N TRP A 854 14.09 16.60 3.28
CA TRP A 854 14.64 16.32 1.96
C TRP A 854 16.14 15.99 2.04
N HIS A 855 16.90 16.77 2.82
CA HIS A 855 18.32 16.52 3.03
C HIS A 855 18.58 15.23 3.83
N ARG A 856 17.71 14.86 4.79
CA ARG A 856 17.70 13.54 5.44
C ARG A 856 17.57 12.41 4.41
N ALA A 857 16.60 12.49 3.49
CA ALA A 857 16.43 11.51 2.42
C ALA A 857 17.64 11.46 1.46
N PHE A 858 18.24 12.61 1.11
CA PHE A 858 19.47 12.67 0.32
C PHE A 858 20.63 11.94 1.00
N LEU A 859 20.84 12.15 2.31
CA LEU A 859 21.89 11.47 3.06
C LEU A 859 21.67 9.96 3.08
N THR A 860 20.45 9.49 3.35
CA THR A 860 20.09 8.06 3.32
C THR A 860 20.38 7.43 1.96
N TYR A 861 20.07 8.11 0.85
CA TYR A 861 20.35 7.63 -0.50
C TYR A 861 21.86 7.52 -0.75
N VAL A 862 22.65 8.50 -0.29
CA VAL A 862 24.12 8.45 -0.42
C VAL A 862 24.71 7.34 0.45
N GLU A 863 24.24 7.15 1.68
CA GLU A 863 24.66 6.07 2.59
C GLU A 863 24.42 4.67 2.01
N GLU A 864 23.28 4.48 1.34
CA GLU A 864 22.95 3.22 0.67
C GLU A 864 23.81 3.01 -0.59
N LEU A 865 24.12 4.07 -1.35
CA LEU A 865 25.05 3.99 -2.49
C LEU A 865 26.47 3.62 -2.06
N ILE A 866 26.97 4.12 -0.91
CA ILE A 866 28.35 3.88 -0.47
C ILE A 866 28.51 2.68 0.48
N ASP A 867 27.40 2.15 1.00
CA ASP A 867 27.34 1.16 2.08
C ASP A 867 28.27 1.52 3.24
N PHE A 868 28.07 2.72 3.78
CA PHE A 868 28.81 3.27 4.90
C PHE A 868 28.03 4.46 5.49
N PRO A 869 27.86 4.57 6.83
CA PRO A 869 27.19 5.72 7.44
C PRO A 869 28.02 6.99 7.27
N ILE A 870 27.40 8.09 6.85
CA ILE A 870 28.10 9.37 6.65
C ILE A 870 28.53 9.91 8.02
N PRO A 871 29.85 10.10 8.28
CA PRO A 871 30.30 10.68 9.53
C PRO A 871 29.95 12.16 9.56
N TYR A 872 29.26 12.59 10.62
CA TYR A 872 28.86 13.99 10.80
C TYR A 872 30.02 14.82 11.35
N TRP A 873 30.06 16.12 11.09
CA TRP A 873 31.02 17.02 11.71
C TRP A 873 30.32 17.96 12.71
N ASN A 874 30.64 17.83 14.00
CA ASN A 874 30.01 18.67 15.02
C ASN A 874 30.60 20.09 15.07
N GLY A 875 30.15 20.98 14.16
CA GLY A 875 30.43 22.41 14.26
C GLY A 875 29.84 23.06 15.53
N TYR A 876 28.83 22.44 16.15
CA TYR A 876 28.12 22.94 17.34
C TYR A 876 28.76 22.49 18.68
N ALA A 877 29.86 21.74 18.61
CA ALA A 877 30.69 21.39 19.77
C ALA A 877 31.15 22.64 20.55
N VAL A 878 31.05 22.64 21.89
CA VAL A 878 31.57 23.71 22.78
C VAL A 878 32.98 24.14 22.37
N ASP A 879 33.84 23.17 22.09
CA ASP A 879 35.24 23.37 21.80
C ASP A 879 35.54 23.91 20.39
N SER A 880 34.55 24.06 19.49
CA SER A 880 34.77 24.67 18.17
C SER A 880 34.98 26.19 18.22
N THR A 881 34.56 26.84 19.32
CA THR A 881 34.72 28.30 19.55
C THR A 881 36.07 28.70 20.18
N LYS A 882 36.90 27.71 20.56
CA LYS A 882 38.18 27.91 21.26
C LYS A 882 39.33 27.93 20.26
N TYR A 883 40.00 29.07 20.07
CA TYR A 883 40.99 29.29 19.00
C TYR A 883 42.21 28.34 18.97
N ASP A 884 42.46 27.55 20.01
CA ASP A 884 43.53 26.55 20.14
C ASP A 884 43.02 25.10 20.30
N SER A 885 41.73 24.87 20.19
CA SER A 885 41.12 23.54 20.23
C SER A 885 41.36 22.74 18.94
N PRO A 886 41.55 21.41 19.02
CA PRO A 886 41.58 20.56 17.84
C PRO A 886 40.21 20.45 17.12
N HIS A 887 39.12 20.86 17.78
CA HIS A 887 37.75 20.90 17.22
C HIS A 887 37.38 22.27 16.61
N ALA A 888 38.28 23.27 16.67
CA ALA A 888 38.05 24.58 16.06
C ALA A 888 38.35 24.58 14.56
N GLY A 889 37.50 25.31 13.82
CA GLY A 889 37.52 25.34 12.37
C GLY A 889 37.03 24.04 11.73
N VAL A 890 37.34 23.84 10.46
CA VAL A 890 37.02 22.61 9.73
C VAL A 890 38.04 21.52 10.07
N PRO A 891 37.64 20.24 10.25
CA PRO A 891 38.55 19.12 10.46
C PRO A 891 39.65 19.02 9.40
N SER A 892 40.89 18.70 9.81
CA SER A 892 42.05 18.64 8.90
C SER A 892 41.85 17.64 7.75
N VAL A 893 41.04 16.60 7.97
CA VAL A 893 40.71 15.55 7.00
C VAL A 893 40.07 16.06 5.70
N PHE A 894 39.55 17.29 5.68
CA PHE A 894 39.07 17.96 4.45
C PHE A 894 40.19 18.72 3.69
N PHE A 895 41.36 18.90 4.31
CA PHE A 895 42.50 19.68 3.82
C PHE A 895 43.80 18.87 3.69
N ASP A 896 43.87 17.66 4.24
CA ASP A 896 44.98 16.73 4.03
C ASP A 896 45.08 16.34 2.54
N ASP A 897 46.28 16.34 1.94
CA ASP A 897 46.45 16.08 0.51
C ASP A 897 46.17 14.61 0.12
N HIS A 898 46.51 13.67 1.00
CA HIS A 898 46.56 12.25 0.68
C HIS A 898 45.97 11.39 1.80
N TYR A 899 45.50 10.21 1.43
CA TYR A 899 45.12 9.14 2.36
C TYR A 899 45.78 7.81 1.96
N ILE A 900 45.77 6.82 2.86
CA ILE A 900 46.25 5.46 2.58
C ILE A 900 45.01 4.60 2.30
N SER A 901 44.91 4.03 1.10
CA SER A 901 43.74 3.21 0.75
C SER A 901 43.76 1.87 1.51
N PRO A 902 42.67 1.48 2.21
CA PRO A 902 42.64 0.23 2.97
C PRO A 902 42.76 -1.00 2.07
N LYS A 903 42.35 -0.87 0.80
CA LYS A 903 42.23 -1.94 -0.21
C LYS A 903 43.56 -2.49 -0.71
N ASP A 904 44.55 -1.61 -0.89
CA ASP A 904 45.83 -1.91 -1.54
C ASP A 904 47.05 -1.26 -0.84
N GLN A 905 46.81 -0.49 0.23
CA GLN A 905 47.83 0.24 1.00
C GLN A 905 48.59 1.29 0.18
N SER A 906 48.05 1.72 -0.97
CA SER A 906 48.60 2.82 -1.77
C SER A 906 48.28 4.19 -1.16
N THR A 907 49.21 5.13 -1.29
CA THR A 907 48.94 6.55 -1.03
C THR A 907 48.18 7.13 -2.22
N ARG A 908 46.98 7.66 -1.98
CA ARG A 908 46.09 8.24 -2.99
C ARG A 908 45.71 9.67 -2.63
N CYS A 909 45.26 10.46 -3.60
CA CYS A 909 44.73 11.80 -3.35
C CYS A 909 43.51 11.72 -2.42
N ASN A 910 43.42 12.61 -1.43
CA ASN A 910 42.30 12.61 -0.50
C ASN A 910 40.98 13.03 -1.21
N PRO A 911 39.96 12.16 -1.29
CA PRO A 911 38.69 12.49 -1.94
C PRO A 911 37.91 13.59 -1.22
N LEU A 912 38.11 13.76 0.11
CA LEU A 912 37.51 14.85 0.88
C LEU A 912 38.10 16.24 0.54
N LYS A 913 39.23 16.30 -0.18
CA LYS A 913 39.87 17.53 -0.66
C LYS A 913 39.76 17.67 -2.18
N TYR A 914 39.96 16.58 -2.91
CA TYR A 914 40.11 16.56 -4.38
C TYR A 914 38.87 16.02 -5.10
N ALA A 915 37.68 16.31 -4.58
CA ALA A 915 36.42 16.19 -5.33
C ALA A 915 36.33 17.28 -6.42
N LEU A 916 35.80 16.91 -7.59
CA LEU A 916 35.49 17.87 -8.65
C LEU A 916 34.27 18.70 -8.27
N SER A 917 34.40 20.03 -8.35
CA SER A 917 33.24 20.94 -8.30
C SER A 917 32.37 20.78 -9.57
N LEU A 918 31.28 21.56 -9.69
CA LEU A 918 30.34 21.51 -10.81
C LEU A 918 31.06 21.54 -12.17
N ASN A 919 30.91 20.47 -12.96
CA ASN A 919 31.57 20.29 -14.26
C ASN A 919 33.12 20.41 -14.23
N GLY A 920 33.75 20.21 -13.06
CA GLY A 920 35.19 20.33 -12.87
C GLY A 920 35.69 21.76 -12.87
N LYS A 921 34.86 22.71 -12.40
CA LYS A 921 35.20 24.12 -12.20
C LYS A 921 34.62 24.62 -10.88
N SER A 922 35.47 25.09 -9.97
CA SER A 922 35.03 25.77 -8.74
C SER A 922 34.45 27.16 -9.03
N LYS A 923 33.57 27.63 -8.15
CA LYS A 923 32.90 28.93 -8.23
C LYS A 923 33.89 30.11 -8.23
N SER A 924 34.89 30.09 -7.33
CA SER A 924 35.96 31.10 -7.24
C SER A 924 37.05 30.66 -6.23
N PRO A 925 38.35 30.93 -6.44
CA PRO A 925 38.98 31.19 -7.75
C PRO A 925 38.78 29.99 -8.68
N GLU A 926 39.10 30.11 -9.97
CA GLU A 926 39.04 28.97 -10.90
C GLU A 926 40.03 27.87 -10.50
N ASN A 927 39.50 26.70 -10.15
CA ASN A 927 40.19 25.46 -9.83
C ASN A 927 39.38 24.29 -10.42
N ARG A 928 40.00 23.13 -10.56
CA ARG A 928 39.34 21.88 -10.98
C ARG A 928 38.54 21.23 -9.84
N TYR A 929 39.04 21.41 -8.62
CA TYR A 929 38.50 20.84 -7.39
C TYR A 929 37.79 21.91 -6.55
N VAL A 930 36.94 21.49 -5.61
CA VAL A 930 36.23 22.40 -4.71
C VAL A 930 37.15 23.30 -3.88
N THR A 931 36.71 24.52 -3.62
CA THR A 931 37.46 25.59 -2.95
C THR A 931 36.77 26.06 -1.67
N ARG A 932 37.54 26.06 -0.57
CA ARG A 932 37.11 26.48 0.76
C ARG A 932 37.95 27.63 1.28
N ASN A 933 37.44 28.34 2.28
CA ASN A 933 38.15 29.41 2.95
C ASN A 933 39.31 28.84 3.79
N SER A 934 40.57 29.16 3.44
CA SER A 934 41.75 28.57 4.10
C SER A 934 41.90 28.99 5.56
N PHE A 935 41.34 30.15 5.96
CA PHE A 935 41.26 30.59 7.36
C PHE A 935 40.31 29.75 8.24
N LEU A 936 39.67 28.71 7.70
CA LEU A 936 39.01 27.66 8.49
C LEU A 936 39.91 26.44 8.80
N PHE A 937 41.13 26.40 8.27
CA PHE A 937 42.10 25.33 8.46
C PHE A 937 43.45 25.81 9.03
N GLU A 938 43.91 27.00 8.65
CA GLU A 938 45.30 27.46 8.86
C GLU A 938 45.81 27.40 10.31
N ARG A 939 44.93 27.51 11.33
CA ARG A 939 45.23 27.40 12.78
C ARG A 939 46.29 28.34 13.36
N GLU A 940 47.02 29.08 12.53
CA GLU A 940 47.77 30.25 12.93
C GLU A 940 46.81 31.28 13.54
N LYS A 941 47.20 31.93 14.65
CA LYS A 941 46.36 32.90 15.37
C LYS A 941 46.35 34.27 14.67
N SER A 942 46.04 34.28 13.38
CA SER A 942 45.85 35.47 12.55
C SER A 942 44.54 36.20 12.92
N PRO A 943 44.41 37.50 12.60
CA PRO A 943 43.13 38.20 12.69
C PRO A 943 42.01 37.50 11.93
N GLU A 944 42.34 36.88 10.79
CA GLU A 944 41.41 36.19 9.89
C GLU A 944 40.93 34.85 10.44
N TRP A 945 41.82 34.02 11.00
CA TRP A 945 41.45 32.81 11.78
C TRP A 945 40.56 33.20 12.96
N THR A 946 40.98 34.21 13.72
CA THR A 946 40.22 34.71 14.87
C THR A 946 38.80 35.10 14.44
N LYS A 947 38.67 35.89 13.36
CA LYS A 947 37.38 36.28 12.79
C LYS A 947 36.54 35.08 12.35
N LYS A 948 37.11 34.06 11.68
CA LYS A 948 36.36 32.88 11.26
C LYS A 948 35.93 31.98 12.44
N ILE A 949 36.72 31.87 13.50
CA ILE A 949 36.32 31.14 14.72
C ILE A 949 35.29 31.93 15.55
N ASP A 950 35.30 33.27 15.52
CA ASP A 950 34.23 34.08 16.13
C ASP A 950 32.84 33.81 15.50
N LEU A 951 32.78 33.43 14.21
CA LEU A 951 31.52 33.05 13.56
C LEU A 951 30.90 31.77 14.16
N PHE A 952 31.71 30.85 14.70
CA PHE A 952 31.18 29.68 15.42
C PHE A 952 30.42 30.07 16.69
N LYS A 953 30.71 31.23 17.30
CA LYS A 953 29.94 31.73 18.46
C LYS A 953 28.57 32.25 18.04
N THR A 954 28.49 32.88 16.86
CA THR A 954 27.22 33.27 16.23
C THR A 954 26.42 32.03 15.83
N TYR A 955 27.05 31.05 15.17
CA TYR A 955 26.47 29.74 14.84
C TYR A 955 25.92 29.06 16.09
N HIS A 956 26.72 28.91 17.14
CA HIS A 956 26.29 28.36 18.44
C HIS A 956 25.07 29.07 18.98
N LYS A 957 25.05 30.41 19.01
CA LYS A 957 23.89 31.15 19.48
C LYS A 957 22.66 30.84 18.61
N GLN A 958 22.78 30.93 17.29
CA GLN A 958 21.65 30.76 16.38
C GLN A 958 21.09 29.32 16.39
N ILE A 959 21.93 28.29 16.52
CA ILE A 959 21.48 26.90 16.71
C ILE A 959 20.77 26.75 18.07
N THR A 960 21.29 27.35 19.15
CA THR A 960 20.61 27.35 20.46
C THR A 960 19.27 28.09 20.42
N ASP A 961 19.21 29.25 19.76
CA ASP A 961 18.00 30.05 19.59
C ASP A 961 16.95 29.22 18.77
N ALA A 962 17.37 28.45 17.76
CA ALA A 962 16.50 27.54 17.01
C ALA A 962 16.04 26.31 17.83
N LEU A 963 16.96 25.61 18.52
CA LEU A 963 16.66 24.47 19.39
C LEU A 963 15.76 24.82 20.59
N SER A 964 15.57 26.12 20.86
CA SER A 964 14.69 26.65 21.92
C SER A 964 13.28 27.02 21.44
N GLN A 965 12.94 26.82 20.16
CA GLN A 965 11.57 27.04 19.66
C GLN A 965 10.61 25.92 20.11
N SER A 966 9.33 26.27 20.23
CA SER A 966 8.27 25.33 20.66
C SER A 966 7.64 24.51 19.53
N SER A 967 7.93 24.83 18.27
CA SER A 967 7.33 24.26 17.06
C SER A 967 8.39 23.98 16.01
N TYR A 968 8.30 22.83 15.32
CA TYR A 968 9.13 22.56 14.16
C TYR A 968 8.78 23.54 13.02
N THR A 969 7.48 23.65 12.76
CA THR A 969 6.82 24.61 11.87
C THR A 969 5.47 24.99 12.50
N SER A 970 4.95 26.20 12.27
CA SER A 970 3.65 26.66 12.79
C SER A 970 2.59 26.70 11.69
N SER A 971 1.32 27.00 12.04
CA SER A 971 0.26 27.09 11.03
C SER A 971 0.65 28.06 9.90
N HIS A 972 1.10 29.27 10.26
CA HIS A 972 1.43 30.36 9.33
C HIS A 972 2.57 30.01 8.36
N THR A 973 3.42 29.06 8.77
CA THR A 973 4.58 28.56 8.02
C THR A 973 4.18 27.35 7.16
N SER A 974 3.36 26.45 7.71
CA SER A 974 2.77 25.30 7.01
C SER A 974 1.69 25.68 5.96
N GLU A 975 1.02 26.83 6.13
CA GLU A 975 -0.09 27.39 5.32
C GLU A 975 0.27 27.61 3.84
N HIS A 976 1.50 27.30 3.44
CA HIS A 976 2.01 27.46 2.09
C HIS A 976 2.41 26.13 1.41
N PHE A 977 2.18 24.97 2.05
CA PHE A 977 2.26 23.59 1.51
C PHE A 977 3.01 23.43 0.17
N GLY A 978 4.35 23.31 0.23
CA GLY A 978 5.21 23.12 -0.94
C GLY A 978 5.63 24.38 -1.70
N VAL A 979 5.18 25.56 -1.30
CA VAL A 979 5.60 26.84 -1.87
C VAL A 979 6.73 27.44 -1.02
N PRO A 980 7.93 27.68 -1.59
CA PRO A 980 9.05 28.22 -0.82
C PRO A 980 8.83 29.69 -0.41
N TRP A 981 9.09 30.01 0.85
CA TRP A 981 8.93 31.37 1.41
C TRP A 981 10.00 32.37 0.97
N ALA A 982 11.16 31.88 0.55
CA ALA A 982 12.28 32.65 0.03
C ALA A 982 12.91 31.93 -1.18
N ASN A 983 13.92 32.55 -1.79
CA ASN A 983 14.71 31.96 -2.87
C ASN A 983 16.09 32.62 -2.85
N ILE A 984 16.95 32.11 -1.96
CA ILE A 984 18.31 32.59 -1.75
C ILE A 984 19.24 31.59 -2.42
N GLN A 985 20.04 32.05 -3.39
CA GLN A 985 20.89 31.18 -4.21
C GLN A 985 22.38 31.32 -3.88
N ASN A 986 22.77 32.40 -3.22
CA ASN A 986 24.14 32.75 -2.89
C ASN A 986 24.19 33.23 -1.44
N PHE A 987 25.04 32.59 -0.64
CA PHE A 987 25.10 32.73 0.80
C PHE A 987 26.27 33.62 1.25
N LYS A 988 26.14 34.24 2.43
CA LYS A 988 27.16 35.06 3.09
C LYS A 988 27.47 34.50 4.48
N ASP A 989 28.56 34.98 5.07
CA ASP A 989 28.79 34.82 6.51
C ASP A 989 27.60 35.39 7.34
N ASP A 990 26.99 36.48 6.89
CA ASP A 990 25.91 37.20 7.57
C ASP A 990 24.69 37.46 6.66
N ASN A 991 23.90 36.42 6.37
CA ASN A 991 22.66 36.58 5.59
C ASN A 991 21.61 37.37 6.40
N PRO A 992 21.06 38.48 5.88
CA PRO A 992 20.15 39.34 6.63
C PRO A 992 18.88 38.65 7.12
N ASP A 993 18.51 38.91 8.38
CA ASP A 993 17.25 38.45 9.00
C ASP A 993 16.01 38.71 8.12
N SER A 994 15.99 39.80 7.36
CA SER A 994 14.89 40.17 6.47
C SER A 994 14.76 39.30 5.21
N TRP A 995 15.66 38.33 4.99
CA TRP A 995 15.54 37.32 3.92
C TRP A 995 14.76 36.08 4.38
N TYR A 996 14.57 35.87 5.68
CA TYR A 996 13.93 34.70 6.27
C TYR A 996 12.67 35.15 7.05
N PRO A 997 11.46 35.02 6.49
CA PRO A 997 10.25 35.58 7.10
C PRO A 997 9.74 34.81 8.32
N TYR A 998 9.89 33.48 8.37
CA TYR A 998 9.26 32.60 9.38
C TYR A 998 10.18 32.28 10.58
N ARG A 999 10.90 33.29 11.09
CA ARG A 999 11.87 33.16 12.19
C ARG A 999 11.25 33.04 13.59
N MET A 1000 10.03 32.50 13.68
CA MET A 1000 9.33 32.11 14.90
C MET A 1000 9.29 30.59 15.10
N ASP A 1001 9.63 29.82 14.07
CA ASP A 1001 9.67 28.36 14.08
C ASP A 1001 11.11 27.85 14.02
N PHE A 1002 11.30 26.57 14.37
CA PHE A 1002 12.59 25.92 14.24
C PHE A 1002 13.07 25.94 12.78
N ASP A 1003 12.25 25.52 11.82
CA ASP A 1003 12.65 25.39 10.41
C ASP A 1003 13.16 26.73 9.82
N GLY A 1004 12.37 27.81 9.94
CA GLY A 1004 12.70 29.14 9.43
C GLY A 1004 13.84 29.86 10.15
N LEU A 1005 14.16 29.50 11.41
CA LEU A 1005 15.39 29.95 12.08
C LEU A 1005 16.60 29.10 11.67
N PHE A 1006 16.47 27.77 11.75
CA PHE A 1006 17.53 26.79 11.55
C PHE A 1006 18.09 26.87 10.11
N GLU A 1007 17.26 27.19 9.13
CA GLU A 1007 17.66 27.46 7.74
C GLU A 1007 18.51 28.72 7.56
N GLN A 1008 18.27 29.80 8.31
CA GLN A 1008 19.21 30.95 8.29
C GLN A 1008 20.60 30.55 8.80
N VAL A 1009 20.66 29.67 9.81
CA VAL A 1009 21.93 29.21 10.40
C VAL A 1009 22.68 28.27 9.46
N HIS A 1010 21.93 27.41 8.78
CA HIS A 1010 22.38 26.57 7.68
C HIS A 1010 23.02 27.40 6.56
N ASP A 1011 22.31 28.40 6.05
CA ASP A 1011 22.76 29.25 4.95
C ASP A 1011 23.98 30.10 5.34
N ASN A 1012 24.01 30.65 6.56
CA ASN A 1012 25.19 31.35 7.07
C ASN A 1012 26.45 30.46 7.06
N PHE A 1013 26.28 29.17 7.39
CA PHE A 1013 27.39 28.22 7.43
C PHE A 1013 27.92 27.85 6.04
N HIS A 1014 27.03 27.70 5.05
CA HIS A 1014 27.45 27.56 3.64
C HIS A 1014 28.30 28.75 3.18
N GLY A 1015 27.90 29.96 3.57
CA GLY A 1015 28.70 31.18 3.40
C GLY A 1015 30.06 31.12 4.12
N PHE A 1016 30.10 30.62 5.35
CA PHE A 1016 31.34 30.51 6.12
C PHE A 1016 32.40 29.65 5.42
N VAL A 1017 31.99 28.46 4.94
CA VAL A 1017 32.89 27.40 4.47
C VAL A 1017 33.66 27.80 3.22
N GLY A 1018 33.02 28.43 2.25
CA GLY A 1018 33.70 28.94 1.06
C GLY A 1018 32.84 29.00 -0.19
N PRO A 1019 33.37 29.55 -1.29
CA PRO A 1019 32.59 29.95 -2.47
C PRO A 1019 31.91 28.82 -3.25
N ASP A 1020 32.38 27.57 -3.20
CA ASP A 1020 31.61 26.43 -3.75
C ASP A 1020 30.45 26.02 -2.84
N MET A 1021 30.62 26.07 -1.51
CA MET A 1021 29.52 25.84 -0.57
C MET A 1021 28.50 26.98 -0.58
N ALA A 1022 28.96 28.22 -0.79
CA ALA A 1022 28.18 29.45 -0.73
C ALA A 1022 27.29 29.74 -1.97
N ASP A 1023 27.19 28.82 -2.93
CA ASP A 1023 26.24 28.88 -4.05
C ASP A 1023 25.51 27.54 -4.16
N ASN A 1024 24.18 27.55 -4.05
CA ASN A 1024 23.35 26.33 -4.00
C ASN A 1024 23.52 25.40 -5.21
N THR A 1025 23.98 25.94 -6.35
CA THR A 1025 24.29 25.18 -7.58
C THR A 1025 25.61 24.38 -7.48
N TYR A 1026 26.47 24.72 -6.52
CA TYR A 1026 27.81 24.17 -6.31
C TYR A 1026 27.92 23.41 -4.98
N THR A 1027 27.08 23.72 -3.99
CA THR A 1027 27.19 23.25 -2.60
C THR A 1027 27.40 21.73 -2.46
N ALA A 1028 26.53 20.92 -3.06
CA ALA A 1028 26.61 19.46 -2.93
C ALA A 1028 27.73 18.78 -3.75
N PHE A 1029 28.56 19.54 -4.48
CA PHE A 1029 29.77 19.00 -5.11
C PHE A 1029 30.99 18.98 -4.17
N ASP A 1030 30.89 19.60 -2.99
CA ASP A 1030 31.91 19.54 -1.93
C ASP A 1030 31.60 18.43 -0.92
N PRO A 1031 32.49 17.43 -0.68
CA PRO A 1031 32.27 16.37 0.29
C PRO A 1031 32.02 16.83 1.74
N ILE A 1032 32.37 18.07 2.10
CA ILE A 1032 32.03 18.64 3.40
C ILE A 1032 30.52 18.82 3.58
N PHE A 1033 29.77 18.96 2.48
CA PHE A 1033 28.30 18.99 2.45
C PHE A 1033 27.71 17.77 3.16
N LEU A 1034 28.20 16.56 2.87
CA LEU A 1034 27.69 15.32 3.48
C LEU A 1034 27.85 15.34 5.00
N SER A 1035 29.06 15.60 5.49
CA SER A 1035 29.35 15.63 6.93
C SER A 1035 28.71 16.81 7.66
N TYR A 1036 28.49 17.94 6.97
CA TYR A 1036 27.77 19.08 7.52
C TYR A 1036 26.27 18.81 7.63
N HIS A 1037 25.63 18.34 6.55
CA HIS A 1037 24.21 18.00 6.54
C HIS A 1037 23.89 16.83 7.48
N ALA A 1038 24.77 15.84 7.61
CA ALA A 1038 24.64 14.80 8.63
C ALA A 1038 24.63 15.36 10.07
N ASN A 1039 25.25 16.53 10.32
CA ASN A 1039 25.16 17.22 11.60
C ASN A 1039 23.90 18.10 11.72
N MET A 1040 23.41 18.69 10.62
CA MET A 1040 22.15 19.43 10.63
C MET A 1040 20.94 18.49 10.79
N ASP A 1041 20.98 17.32 10.17
CA ASP A 1041 20.02 16.22 10.35
C ASP A 1041 20.03 15.69 11.80
N ARG A 1042 21.22 15.56 12.40
CA ARG A 1042 21.41 15.24 13.82
C ARG A 1042 20.74 16.26 14.74
N LEU A 1043 20.96 17.54 14.49
CA LEU A 1043 20.37 18.64 15.29
C LEU A 1043 18.85 18.75 15.10
N ALA A 1044 18.33 18.54 13.88
CA ALA A 1044 16.90 18.41 13.64
C ALA A 1044 16.30 17.17 14.34
N GLY A 1045 17.02 16.05 14.37
CA GLY A 1045 16.67 14.86 15.16
C GLY A 1045 16.58 15.16 16.66
N ILE A 1046 17.56 15.88 17.22
CA ILE A 1046 17.56 16.33 18.63
C ILE A 1046 16.34 17.22 18.92
N PHE A 1047 15.96 18.12 18.00
CA PHE A 1047 14.74 18.92 18.14
C PHE A 1047 13.48 18.03 18.19
N MET A 1048 13.36 17.06 17.28
CA MET A 1048 12.21 16.15 17.23
C MET A 1048 12.11 15.25 18.48
N GLU A 1049 13.23 14.77 19.03
CA GLU A 1049 13.24 13.97 20.26
C GLU A 1049 12.93 14.78 21.54
N ALA A 1050 13.22 16.09 21.54
CA ALA A 1050 12.79 17.00 22.61
C ALA A 1050 11.32 17.42 22.48
N HIS A 1051 10.79 17.49 21.25
CA HIS A 1051 9.44 17.94 20.94
C HIS A 1051 8.61 16.87 20.21
N PRO A 1052 8.31 15.70 20.84
CA PRO A 1052 7.61 14.58 20.18
C PRO A 1052 6.17 14.91 19.76
N ASN A 1053 5.56 15.96 20.34
CA ASN A 1053 4.23 16.45 19.95
C ASN A 1053 4.26 17.37 18.70
N SER A 1054 5.40 17.53 18.03
CA SER A 1054 5.53 18.33 16.80
C SER A 1054 4.64 17.78 15.69
N GLN A 1055 3.90 18.66 15.02
CA GLN A 1055 3.05 18.31 13.88
C GLN A 1055 3.79 18.62 12.57
N PHE A 1056 3.53 17.79 11.55
CA PHE A 1056 4.20 17.83 10.26
C PHE A 1056 3.19 17.59 9.13
N THR A 1057 3.44 18.10 7.92
CA THR A 1057 2.59 17.84 6.75
C THR A 1057 2.87 16.45 6.14
N SER A 1058 2.26 15.43 6.73
CA SER A 1058 2.55 14.00 6.49
C SER A 1058 2.70 13.56 5.03
N ASN A 1059 1.92 14.14 4.11
CA ASN A 1059 1.79 13.65 2.72
C ASN A 1059 2.58 14.47 1.70
N PHE A 1060 3.43 15.42 2.13
CA PHE A 1060 4.21 16.22 1.19
C PHE A 1060 5.39 15.41 0.60
N PRO A 1061 5.50 15.25 -0.74
CA PRO A 1061 6.49 14.35 -1.36
C PRO A 1061 7.88 14.98 -1.53
N LEU A 1062 8.91 14.31 -1.03
CA LEU A 1062 10.31 14.70 -1.11
C LEU A 1062 10.93 14.19 -2.43
N GLN A 1063 10.41 14.66 -3.56
CA GLN A 1063 10.88 14.22 -4.88
C GLN A 1063 12.37 14.53 -5.10
N PRO A 1064 13.15 13.64 -5.73
CA PRO A 1064 12.76 12.40 -6.40
C PRO A 1064 12.90 11.14 -5.54
N PHE A 1065 13.00 11.25 -4.21
CA PHE A 1065 13.26 10.10 -3.33
C PHE A 1065 12.06 9.16 -3.19
N ILE A 1066 12.34 7.86 -3.23
CA ILE A 1066 11.37 6.78 -2.97
C ILE A 1066 11.94 5.82 -1.90
N ASP A 1067 11.11 4.93 -1.37
CA ASP A 1067 11.51 3.86 -0.46
C ASP A 1067 12.28 4.37 0.79
N ASN A 1068 11.67 5.28 1.56
CA ASN A 1068 12.26 5.95 2.73
C ASN A 1068 13.63 6.62 2.46
N GLY A 1069 13.82 7.20 1.27
CA GLY A 1069 15.08 7.82 0.86
C GLY A 1069 16.18 6.84 0.46
N THR A 1070 15.91 5.54 0.31
CA THR A 1070 16.94 4.57 -0.12
C THR A 1070 17.17 4.55 -1.65
N LYS A 1071 16.24 5.11 -2.44
CA LYS A 1071 16.31 5.15 -3.91
C LYS A 1071 15.77 6.49 -4.45
N VAL A 1072 15.98 6.74 -5.74
CA VAL A 1072 15.38 7.86 -6.47
C VAL A 1072 14.63 7.39 -7.72
N SER A 1073 13.64 8.17 -8.14
CA SER A 1073 12.94 8.00 -9.41
C SER A 1073 12.60 9.36 -10.00
N TYR A 1074 13.14 9.70 -11.17
CA TYR A 1074 12.92 11.01 -11.79
C TYR A 1074 11.67 11.06 -12.69
N ASP A 1075 11.24 9.90 -13.22
CA ASP A 1075 10.22 9.79 -14.28
C ASP A 1075 8.89 9.14 -13.82
N ASP A 1076 8.70 8.86 -12.53
CA ASP A 1076 7.47 8.20 -12.04
C ASP A 1076 6.39 9.25 -11.67
N PRO A 1077 5.21 9.26 -12.30
CA PRO A 1077 4.21 10.29 -12.08
C PRO A 1077 3.45 10.14 -10.75
N ARG A 1078 3.57 9.00 -10.04
CA ARG A 1078 2.80 8.72 -8.82
C ARG A 1078 3.33 9.51 -7.64
N ARG A 1079 2.67 10.64 -7.30
CA ARG A 1079 3.03 11.48 -6.14
C ARG A 1079 3.11 10.72 -4.82
N TRP A 1080 2.28 9.69 -4.63
CA TRP A 1080 2.24 8.86 -3.43
C TRP A 1080 3.36 7.80 -3.32
N LYS A 1081 4.16 7.59 -4.37
CA LYS A 1081 5.33 6.69 -4.34
C LYS A 1081 6.58 7.34 -3.74
N TYR A 1082 6.58 8.67 -3.65
CA TYR A 1082 7.71 9.43 -3.12
C TYR A 1082 7.72 9.40 -1.60
N THR A 1083 8.93 9.26 -1.04
CA THR A 1083 9.19 9.42 0.39
C THR A 1083 8.66 10.78 0.85
N THR A 1084 7.86 10.83 1.92
CA THR A 1084 7.22 12.08 2.33
C THR A 1084 7.93 12.77 3.50
N ILE A 1085 7.51 14.00 3.80
CA ILE A 1085 7.75 14.65 5.10
C ILE A 1085 7.34 13.72 6.25
N GLY A 1086 6.17 13.07 6.17
CA GLY A 1086 5.70 12.12 7.18
C GLY A 1086 6.56 10.86 7.31
N ASP A 1087 7.25 10.44 6.25
CA ASP A 1087 8.28 9.39 6.36
C ASP A 1087 9.54 9.91 7.05
N MET A 1088 10.10 11.01 6.57
CA MET A 1088 11.39 11.50 7.07
C MET A 1088 11.32 12.16 8.45
N ALA A 1089 10.15 12.64 8.89
CA ALA A 1089 9.93 13.14 10.25
C ALA A 1089 9.86 12.03 11.32
N LYS A 1090 9.79 10.75 10.92
CA LYS A 1090 9.87 9.60 11.84
C LYS A 1090 11.19 9.64 12.61
N ASN A 1091 11.17 9.13 13.84
CA ASN A 1091 12.38 9.00 14.65
C ASN A 1091 13.44 8.14 13.92
N THR A 1092 14.72 8.50 14.01
CA THR A 1092 15.76 7.87 13.17
C THR A 1092 15.93 6.37 13.40
N ARG A 1093 15.60 5.85 14.60
CA ARG A 1093 15.54 4.41 14.88
C ARG A 1093 14.50 3.68 13.99
N ALA A 1094 13.39 4.32 13.64
CA ALA A 1094 12.42 3.79 12.68
C ALA A 1094 12.88 3.92 11.21
N LEU A 1095 13.89 4.76 10.95
CA LEU A 1095 14.56 4.91 9.66
C LEU A 1095 15.84 4.05 9.54
N GLY A 1096 16.10 3.18 10.52
CA GLY A 1096 17.23 2.25 10.49
C GLY A 1096 18.60 2.86 10.81
N TYR A 1097 18.68 4.08 11.35
CA TYR A 1097 19.96 4.72 11.66
C TYR A 1097 19.97 5.52 12.98
N MET A 1098 21.17 5.69 13.55
CA MET A 1098 21.39 6.39 14.82
C MET A 1098 22.66 7.25 14.76
N TYR A 1099 22.87 8.07 15.79
CA TYR A 1099 24.07 8.89 15.97
C TYR A 1099 24.90 8.37 17.15
N GLU A 1100 26.23 8.31 16.99
CA GLU A 1100 27.15 8.23 18.13
C GLU A 1100 27.24 9.62 18.81
N PRO A 1101 27.39 9.72 20.14
CA PRO A 1101 27.68 11.01 20.81
C PRO A 1101 28.95 11.71 20.26
N PRO A 1102 29.00 13.05 20.21
CA PRO A 1102 30.12 13.79 19.64
C PRO A 1102 31.36 13.77 20.55
N VAL A 1103 32.56 13.93 19.98
CA VAL A 1103 33.82 13.89 20.75
C VAL A 1103 33.94 15.06 21.74
N SER A 1104 33.43 16.22 21.34
CA SER A 1104 33.16 17.34 22.26
C SER A 1104 31.64 17.50 22.38
N PRO A 1105 31.10 17.67 23.60
CA PRO A 1105 29.68 18.00 23.81
C PRO A 1105 29.23 19.22 23.02
N ASP A 1106 27.94 19.26 22.68
CA ASP A 1106 27.27 20.41 22.07
C ASP A 1106 27.22 21.62 23.01
N ALA A 1107 27.09 22.82 22.45
CA ALA A 1107 26.97 24.06 23.24
C ALA A 1107 25.70 24.11 24.11
N PHE A 1108 24.62 23.46 23.66
CA PHE A 1108 23.38 23.23 24.39
C PHE A 1108 22.69 21.99 23.83
N THR A 1109 21.91 21.30 24.65
CA THR A 1109 21.02 20.22 24.22
C THR A 1109 19.71 20.37 24.99
N PRO A 1110 18.53 20.43 24.33
CA PRO A 1110 17.25 20.47 25.02
C PRO A 1110 17.01 19.15 25.80
N PRO A 1111 16.26 19.19 26.91
CA PRO A 1111 15.94 17.97 27.67
C PRO A 1111 15.04 17.05 26.84
N VAL A 1112 15.43 15.77 26.74
CA VAL A 1112 14.65 14.75 26.01
C VAL A 1112 13.36 14.44 26.76
N ALA A 1113 12.23 14.39 26.05
CA ALA A 1113 10.90 14.14 26.61
C ALA A 1113 10.64 12.65 26.92
N LEU A 1114 11.51 12.03 27.73
CA LEU A 1114 11.53 10.58 27.98
C LEU A 1114 10.23 10.04 28.62
N SER A 1115 9.53 10.83 29.43
CA SER A 1115 8.25 10.46 30.05
C SER A 1115 7.15 11.44 29.66
N GLY A 1116 6.14 10.98 28.91
CA GLY A 1116 5.01 11.81 28.46
C GLY A 1116 4.72 11.80 26.97
N ALA A 1117 5.46 11.01 26.18
CA ALA A 1117 5.11 10.70 24.80
C ALA A 1117 3.83 9.85 24.74
N ASN A 1118 2.68 10.52 24.74
CA ASN A 1118 1.48 9.97 24.13
C ASN A 1118 1.77 9.61 22.67
N ALA A 1119 1.03 8.67 22.09
CA ALA A 1119 1.01 8.46 20.65
C ALA A 1119 0.31 9.65 19.97
N SER A 1120 1.01 10.78 19.84
CA SER A 1120 0.69 11.81 18.86
C SER A 1120 1.01 11.26 17.46
N GLY A 1121 0.18 10.33 16.99
CA GLY A 1121 0.10 10.01 15.57
C GLY A 1121 -0.02 11.32 14.82
N GLY A 1122 0.90 11.55 13.87
CA GLY A 1122 1.15 12.85 13.27
C GLY A 1122 -0.08 13.35 12.54
N ARG A 1123 -0.95 14.08 13.24
CA ARG A 1123 -2.23 14.54 12.71
C ARG A 1123 -1.95 15.44 11.52
N ALA A 1124 -2.23 14.94 10.33
CA ALA A 1124 -1.94 15.64 9.09
C ALA A 1124 -2.60 17.02 9.13
N ILE A 1125 -1.78 18.08 9.00
CA ILE A 1125 -2.31 19.44 8.89
C ILE A 1125 -2.87 19.61 7.47
N SER A 1126 -4.07 19.07 7.27
CA SER A 1126 -4.95 19.45 6.17
C SER A 1126 -5.35 20.90 6.40
N LEU A 1127 -4.64 21.82 5.75
CA LEU A 1127 -4.90 23.25 5.81
C LEU A 1127 -6.37 23.53 5.46
N PRO A 1128 -7.07 24.41 6.20
CA PRO A 1128 -8.38 24.88 5.78
C PRO A 1128 -8.28 25.55 4.41
N VAL A 1129 -9.15 25.17 3.48
CA VAL A 1129 -9.37 25.98 2.26
C VAL A 1129 -9.83 27.36 2.71
N GLU A 1130 -9.09 28.41 2.36
CA GLU A 1130 -9.46 29.78 2.72
C GLU A 1130 -10.84 30.14 2.15
N GLN A 1131 -11.86 30.14 3.02
CA GLN A 1131 -13.15 30.74 2.71
C GLN A 1131 -12.98 32.25 2.60
N ALA A 1132 -12.71 32.73 1.38
CA ALA A 1132 -12.69 34.15 1.03
C ALA A 1132 -14.09 34.79 1.18
N LYS A 1133 -14.54 34.98 2.43
CA LYS A 1133 -15.81 35.61 2.77
C LYS A 1133 -15.73 37.10 2.48
N ALA A 1134 -16.38 37.51 1.39
CA ALA A 1134 -16.67 38.91 1.14
C ALA A 1134 -17.68 39.43 2.17
N THR A 1135 -17.25 40.39 3.00
CA THR A 1135 -18.13 41.25 3.80
C THR A 1135 -17.59 42.68 3.75
N ASP A 1136 -18.43 43.64 3.36
CA ASP A 1136 -18.04 45.03 3.17
C ASP A 1136 -17.61 45.73 4.47
N GLY A 1137 -16.57 46.56 4.38
CA GLY A 1137 -16.08 47.38 5.48
C GLY A 1137 -15.00 48.37 5.02
N TRP A 1138 -15.40 49.59 4.65
CA TRP A 1138 -14.44 50.67 4.38
C TRP A 1138 -13.83 51.19 5.68
N GLU A 1139 -12.50 51.16 5.79
CA GLU A 1139 -11.75 52.23 6.45
C GLU A 1139 -10.38 52.45 5.79
N SER A 1140 -9.88 53.69 5.82
CA SER A 1140 -8.84 54.14 4.89
C SER A 1140 -7.42 54.02 5.43
N GLY A 1141 -6.68 53.00 4.97
CA GLY A 1141 -5.24 52.85 5.20
C GLY A 1141 -4.44 52.72 3.89
N THR A 1142 -3.43 53.56 3.68
CA THR A 1142 -2.59 53.53 2.47
C THR A 1142 -1.54 52.43 2.53
N ALA A 1143 -1.67 51.40 1.69
CA ALA A 1143 -0.68 50.33 1.51
C ALA A 1143 -0.14 50.29 0.07
N ALA A 1144 1.09 49.81 -0.10
CA ALA A 1144 1.81 49.81 -1.38
C ALA A 1144 1.31 48.73 -2.36
N PRO A 1145 1.49 48.89 -3.69
CA PRO A 1145 1.02 47.91 -4.66
C PRO A 1145 1.76 46.56 -4.52
N THR A 1146 1.03 45.54 -4.10
CA THR A 1146 1.51 44.16 -4.06
C THR A 1146 1.74 43.64 -5.48
N LYS A 1147 2.99 43.25 -5.78
CA LYS A 1147 3.33 42.58 -7.05
C LYS A 1147 2.54 41.28 -7.15
N LYS A 1148 1.95 40.99 -8.32
CA LYS A 1148 1.43 39.66 -8.63
C LYS A 1148 2.56 38.62 -8.46
N LYS A 1149 2.41 37.69 -7.52
CA LYS A 1149 3.22 36.47 -7.49
C LYS A 1149 2.75 35.58 -8.65
N VAL A 1150 3.71 34.96 -9.33
CA VAL A 1150 3.48 33.90 -10.34
C VAL A 1150 4.18 32.65 -9.81
N PRO A 1151 3.62 31.44 -9.92
CA PRO A 1151 4.31 30.22 -9.52
C PRO A 1151 5.61 30.05 -10.32
N TYR A 1152 6.74 29.90 -9.62
CA TYR A 1152 8.02 29.61 -10.24
C TYR A 1152 8.32 28.11 -10.14
N VAL A 1153 8.24 27.41 -11.28
CA VAL A 1153 8.99 26.17 -11.49
C VAL A 1153 10.40 26.56 -11.94
N SER A 1154 11.43 25.91 -11.40
CA SER A 1154 12.83 26.16 -11.79
C SER A 1154 13.12 25.55 -13.18
N ALA A 1155 12.80 26.31 -14.24
CA ALA A 1155 13.10 25.92 -15.61
C ALA A 1155 14.42 26.57 -16.08
N ILE A 1156 15.54 25.87 -15.90
CA ILE A 1156 16.86 26.36 -16.37
C ILE A 1156 17.01 26.16 -17.88
N GLN A 1157 17.39 27.25 -18.57
CA GLN A 1157 17.64 27.26 -20.01
C GLN A 1157 18.88 26.44 -20.38
N THR A 1158 18.74 25.54 -21.36
CA THR A 1158 19.90 24.89 -22.01
C THR A 1158 20.75 25.93 -22.77
N SER A 1159 22.05 25.96 -22.51
CA SER A 1159 22.94 27.02 -22.98
C SER A 1159 23.48 26.80 -24.41
N SER A 1160 22.73 27.26 -25.42
CA SER A 1160 23.22 27.44 -26.80
C SER A 1160 23.03 28.90 -27.25
N GLY A 1161 24.05 29.74 -27.04
CA GLY A 1161 23.89 31.20 -27.18
C GLY A 1161 24.15 31.77 -28.58
N ARG A 1162 23.47 32.89 -28.89
CA ARG A 1162 24.06 34.01 -29.65
C ARG A 1162 23.35 35.34 -29.35
N SER A 1163 24.19 36.37 -29.24
CA SER A 1163 23.94 37.79 -28.98
C SER A 1163 22.83 38.48 -29.78
N LEU A 1164 22.13 39.44 -29.13
CA LEU A 1164 21.89 40.86 -29.51
C LEU A 1164 20.83 41.43 -28.53
N GLU A 1165 21.20 42.17 -27.49
CA GLU A 1165 21.41 43.64 -27.45
C GLU A 1165 20.15 44.52 -27.57
N LEU A 1166 19.84 45.23 -26.46
CA LEU A 1166 19.26 46.61 -26.36
C LEU A 1166 17.83 46.87 -26.94
N GLY A 1167 16.96 47.66 -26.30
CA GLY A 1167 17.08 48.43 -25.05
C GLY A 1167 15.77 49.13 -24.61
N TRP A 1168 15.90 49.98 -23.58
CA TRP A 1168 14.89 50.77 -22.82
C TRP A 1168 13.91 51.65 -23.68
N VAL A 1169 12.57 51.67 -23.42
CA VAL A 1169 11.78 52.51 -22.43
C VAL A 1169 11.50 53.96 -22.92
N PRO A 1170 10.32 54.61 -22.71
CA PRO A 1170 8.94 54.15 -22.38
C PRO A 1170 7.77 54.95 -23.06
N ASP A 1171 6.54 54.71 -22.55
CA ASP A 1171 5.46 55.69 -22.23
C ASP A 1171 4.41 56.29 -23.21
N GLN A 1172 3.22 56.43 -22.60
CA GLN A 1172 2.13 57.41 -22.71
C GLN A 1172 1.12 57.50 -23.90
N GLU A 1173 -0.15 57.39 -23.48
CA GLU A 1173 -1.31 58.28 -23.77
C GLU A 1173 -2.19 58.19 -25.04
N THR A 1174 -3.41 57.68 -24.78
CA THR A 1174 -4.72 58.34 -25.02
C THR A 1174 -5.56 58.13 -26.30
N LEU A 1175 -6.88 58.00 -26.02
CA LEU A 1175 -8.03 58.55 -26.76
C LEU A 1175 -8.36 58.07 -28.20
N GLY A 1176 -9.21 57.03 -28.25
CA GLY A 1176 -10.60 57.21 -28.72
C GLY A 1176 -10.94 56.91 -30.19
N GLY A 1177 -12.26 56.81 -30.45
CA GLY A 1177 -12.84 56.70 -31.80
C GLY A 1177 -13.72 55.45 -32.02
N ARG A 1178 -15.04 55.65 -32.17
CA ARG A 1178 -15.97 54.65 -32.74
C ARG A 1178 -16.12 54.88 -34.24
N ALA A 1179 -16.32 53.83 -35.04
CA ALA A 1179 -17.35 53.78 -36.09
C ALA A 1179 -17.57 52.34 -36.64
N HIS A 1180 -18.78 52.09 -37.16
CA HIS A 1180 -19.27 50.81 -37.69
C HIS A 1180 -18.98 50.59 -39.19
N ALA A 1181 -19.38 49.40 -39.69
CA ALA A 1181 -19.87 49.10 -41.04
C ALA A 1181 -18.82 48.97 -42.18
N ASP A 1182 -19.01 48.17 -43.25
CA ASP A 1182 -19.98 47.09 -43.61
C ASP A 1182 -19.45 46.40 -44.91
N ALA A 1183 -19.83 45.21 -45.38
CA ALA A 1183 -20.61 44.06 -44.86
C ALA A 1183 -20.41 42.85 -45.84
N ASP A 1184 -21.31 41.84 -45.77
CA ASP A 1184 -21.59 40.76 -46.75
C ASP A 1184 -20.56 39.63 -47.01
N SER A 1185 -20.94 38.44 -47.52
CA SER A 1185 -22.03 37.49 -47.14
C SER A 1185 -21.89 36.14 -47.90
N LEU A 1186 -22.78 35.17 -47.60
CA LEU A 1186 -22.99 33.84 -48.23
C LEU A 1186 -21.88 32.79 -47.94
N LYS A 1187 -22.10 31.61 -47.34
CA LYS A 1187 -23.15 30.55 -47.31
C LYS A 1187 -23.11 29.52 -48.44
N LEU A 1188 -23.55 28.30 -48.08
CA LEU A 1188 -23.79 27.07 -48.88
C LEU A 1188 -22.51 26.24 -49.15
N GLN A 1189 -22.52 24.90 -49.04
CA GLN A 1189 -23.54 23.98 -48.51
C GLN A 1189 -22.86 22.71 -47.93
N GLY A 1190 -23.58 21.93 -47.12
CA GLY A 1190 -22.97 20.92 -46.25
C GLY A 1190 -22.58 19.59 -46.91
N TYR A 1191 -21.82 18.81 -46.13
CA TYR A 1191 -22.27 17.50 -45.65
C TYR A 1191 -21.99 17.40 -44.14
#